data_AF-A0A0L7KUR1-F1
#
_entry.id   AF-A0A0L7KUR1-F1
#
_cell.length_a   1.000
_cell.length_b   1.000
_cell.length_c   1.000
_cell.angle_alpha   90.00
_cell.angle_beta   90.00
_cell.angle_gamma   90.00
#
_symmetry.space_group_name_H-M   'P 1'
#
loop_
_entity.id
_entity.type
_entity.pdbx_description
1 polymer ?
#
loop_
_entity_poly.entity_id
_entity_poly.type
_entity_poly.pdbx_seq_one_letter_code
_entity_poly.pdbx_strand_id
1 'polypeptide(L)'
;MDDEHKTRSIVEKAEYRDDAQRPLWFVYSGMGSQWPGMGAQLMRIPIFAAAIERCRKVLQSKGIDVVNIITSRNKATLDNILNSLVGIAAIQIGLTDILKELGLKPDKIIGHSTGELGCAYADGCLTAEEMILAAYSRGRVSLDTQLIHGAMAAVGLGYKNCSILCPPEIDVACHNGLESCTISGPADKITEFVAKLKADGVFSKEVPCSNIAYHSRYITAAGPKLLEYLTDVVRDPKPRSDRWLSTSVPEEKWNEPRAKLCSADYLTNNLLSPVLFEETSRLVPSNAVLVEIAPHGLLQAILKRSLPESCKNIALTNRGHADNAVFLLDAIGQLVFLVHRKMESAGETIFKLIYLRDPVQYIIALLYIEGFTPRVQALYPKVEFPVSTGTPHLSHHVEWMHSEHWNVIKHVNASVKKSSSCDFLINLHEDEHIYLKGNIVRGKVLYPFSAALVAVWDTLAMTLGERKKDVSVQFRDVHLYSQPIMHDQRQLKLNVSLHRGNGQHEFKSIYSVNENMNKAKLLWNENWSILIDSMVQLNVLKRSHLGIIAQPSLIRELSIDVEKHYKSYDELTDGTRVIEAKVDPLFDKTSCGGIVLRNIKFRNIVTGTPSKIALELAVASTSDNVVVVQYAGVNVADINKAAGVIPFADDENYFGMDFSGLAESGERVMGLVKNGAISTVITAQPDMMWPVPAHWSLEDAATVPLAYVQAFYCLKIKNKLGRNTKVLIHGGAGALGQAAISIALAMGCQVFTTVADQSKKLFLKKLFPQLRDEYIGNSRDCSFGDIVLNATNSEGCDIVLSCVKGDLRNNLRTLVSEGIAGGYVRPLSRVTYGPDDAPRAFRLLAASRHRGRVLLRLSDPQPQVQSRLWKNLGVKVEASFGKLFTYEEIFTLLNMANESKPVEGIYVLATDKNSNNMELTSIVNQIDAASRIVCPLLRYFTVVSIEKNIGARACLSRSFDREPAIALSLPDIKKLWFSYGNSLPTKFWATDYEEALQYKQKYLNGSGLKNIYDCKGDTTLKDLRVENEVLYIIKSYLNDTVNVTLEIEDILELTKNKINQIELNANGEDFKDVKGLKTYFSYVDSDELRGTTDLMLLDTLVNLVVRNQNSP
;
A
#
# COMPACT_ATOMS: atom_id res chain seq x y z
N MET A 1 2.08 7.43 22.43
CA MET A 1 1.40 7.13 23.71
C MET A 1 0.29 8.17 23.92
N ASP A 2 -0.29 8.23 25.12
CA ASP A 2 -1.12 9.35 25.62
C ASP A 2 -0.37 9.95 26.83
N ASP A 3 -0.67 11.18 27.25
CA ASP A 3 0.21 12.03 28.08
C ASP A 3 0.64 11.42 29.44
N GLU A 4 -0.08 10.40 29.93
CA GLU A 4 0.21 9.71 31.20
C GLU A 4 1.21 8.54 31.15
N HIS A 5 1.91 8.28 30.03
CA HIS A 5 3.00 7.28 29.96
C HIS A 5 2.62 5.82 30.34
N LYS A 6 1.34 5.43 30.25
CA LYS A 6 0.91 4.04 30.43
C LYS A 6 1.11 3.23 29.15
N THR A 7 1.83 2.10 29.24
CA THR A 7 1.95 1.11 28.17
C THR A 7 0.58 0.60 27.74
N ARG A 8 0.14 0.95 26.53
CA ARG A 8 -1.02 0.33 25.89
C ARG A 8 -0.51 -0.76 24.94
N SER A 9 -0.72 -2.02 25.31
CA SER A 9 -0.68 -3.13 24.36
C SER A 9 -1.64 -2.83 23.21
N ILE A 10 -1.25 -3.18 21.97
CA ILE A 10 -2.20 -3.30 20.85
C ILE A 10 -2.93 -4.64 21.00
N VAL A 11 -3.69 -4.75 22.09
CA VAL A 11 -4.92 -5.53 22.04
C VAL A 11 -5.82 -4.75 21.09
N GLU A 12 -6.38 -5.43 20.09
CA GLU A 12 -7.54 -4.92 19.39
C GLU A 12 -8.56 -4.51 20.46
N LYS A 13 -8.86 -3.20 20.58
CA LYS A 13 -9.81 -2.71 21.58
C LYS A 13 -11.20 -3.19 21.20
N ALA A 14 -11.52 -4.42 21.60
CA ALA A 14 -12.88 -4.75 21.96
C ALA A 14 -13.31 -3.70 23.00
N GLU A 15 -14.37 -2.96 22.71
CA GLU A 15 -14.98 -2.08 23.70
C GLU A 15 -15.50 -2.95 24.84
N TYR A 16 -14.72 -3.01 25.91
CA TYR A 16 -15.07 -3.71 27.14
C TYR A 16 -16.14 -2.88 27.85
N ARG A 17 -17.40 -3.09 27.44
CA ARG A 17 -18.58 -2.52 28.10
C ARG A 17 -18.86 -3.36 29.34
N ASP A 18 -18.66 -2.77 30.52
CA ASP A 18 -19.04 -3.35 31.82
C ASP A 18 -20.58 -3.31 32.04
N ASP A 19 -21.31 -2.74 31.08
CA ASP A 19 -22.63 -2.13 31.23
C ASP A 19 -23.83 -3.10 31.21
N ALA A 20 -23.65 -4.39 30.91
CA ALA A 20 -24.78 -5.31 30.74
C ALA A 20 -24.47 -6.79 31.05
N GLN A 21 -24.36 -7.12 32.35
CA GLN A 21 -24.60 -8.51 32.79
C GLN A 21 -25.99 -8.94 32.32
N ARG A 22 -26.07 -10.01 31.53
CA ARG A 22 -27.33 -10.44 30.92
C ARG A 22 -28.13 -11.30 31.91
N PRO A 23 -29.35 -10.89 32.32
CA PRO A 23 -30.07 -11.59 33.37
C PRO A 23 -30.48 -12.99 32.92
N LEU A 24 -30.22 -13.98 33.76
CA LEU A 24 -30.46 -15.39 33.52
C LEU A 24 -31.84 -15.80 34.05
N TRP A 25 -32.71 -16.22 33.13
CA TRP A 25 -34.07 -16.65 33.42
C TRP A 25 -34.23 -18.15 33.22
N PHE A 26 -34.70 -18.87 34.24
CA PHE A 26 -35.09 -20.27 34.10
C PHE A 26 -36.57 -20.38 33.75
N VAL A 27 -36.87 -21.07 32.65
CA VAL A 27 -38.22 -21.32 32.16
C VAL A 27 -38.53 -22.81 32.26
N TYR A 28 -39.54 -23.18 33.04
CA TYR A 28 -39.95 -24.58 33.20
C TYR A 28 -41.21 -24.87 32.37
N SER A 29 -41.10 -25.75 31.37
CA SER A 29 -42.23 -26.10 30.50
C SER A 29 -43.10 -27.21 31.12
N GLY A 30 -44.39 -27.16 30.84
CA GLY A 30 -45.37 -28.12 31.35
C GLY A 30 -45.55 -29.37 30.48
N MET A 31 -46.78 -29.86 30.48
CA MET A 31 -47.23 -31.02 29.71
C MET A 31 -47.11 -30.79 28.19
N GLY A 32 -46.85 -31.86 27.44
CA GLY A 32 -46.57 -31.82 25.98
C GLY A 32 -45.07 -31.82 25.63
N SER A 33 -44.21 -31.63 26.64
CA SER A 33 -42.75 -31.69 26.53
C SER A 33 -42.18 -33.12 26.60
N GLN A 34 -42.94 -34.09 27.11
CA GLN A 34 -42.51 -35.49 27.25
C GLN A 34 -42.44 -36.25 25.91
N TRP A 35 -41.56 -37.23 25.82
CA TRP A 35 -41.45 -38.15 24.68
C TRP A 35 -40.71 -39.46 25.05
N PRO A 36 -40.91 -40.57 24.32
CA PRO A 36 -40.34 -41.87 24.70
C PRO A 36 -38.81 -41.88 24.63
N GLY A 37 -38.16 -42.25 25.74
CA GLY A 37 -36.71 -42.26 25.87
C GLY A 37 -36.07 -40.92 26.23
N MET A 38 -36.86 -39.92 26.65
CA MET A 38 -36.39 -38.55 26.93
C MET A 38 -35.24 -38.42 27.95
N GLY A 39 -35.06 -39.38 28.86
CA GLY A 39 -33.95 -39.41 29.81
C GLY A 39 -32.80 -40.35 29.44
N ALA A 40 -32.96 -41.20 28.42
CA ALA A 40 -32.07 -42.33 28.18
C ALA A 40 -30.60 -41.94 27.98
N GLN A 41 -30.34 -40.91 27.15
CA GLN A 41 -28.98 -40.42 26.90
C GLN A 41 -28.40 -39.61 28.07
N LEU A 42 -29.26 -38.99 28.89
CA LEU A 42 -28.88 -38.14 30.04
C LEU A 42 -28.42 -38.98 31.24
N MET A 43 -28.87 -40.22 31.37
CA MET A 43 -28.42 -41.16 32.42
C MET A 43 -26.91 -41.46 32.44
N ARG A 44 -26.15 -41.05 31.41
CA ARG A 44 -24.68 -41.09 31.42
C ARG A 44 -24.03 -40.00 32.28
N ILE A 45 -24.75 -38.90 32.57
CA ILE A 45 -24.23 -37.80 33.38
C ILE A 45 -24.46 -38.14 34.86
N PRO A 46 -23.41 -38.22 35.71
CA PRO A 46 -23.55 -38.72 37.09
C PRO A 46 -24.53 -37.93 37.96
N ILE A 47 -24.54 -36.59 37.83
CA ILE A 47 -25.50 -35.72 38.54
C ILE A 47 -26.94 -36.08 38.18
N PHE A 48 -27.24 -36.21 36.89
CA PHE A 48 -28.57 -36.57 36.41
C PHE A 48 -28.98 -37.96 36.91
N ALA A 49 -28.11 -38.95 36.76
CA ALA A 49 -28.36 -40.31 37.26
C ALA A 49 -28.61 -40.35 38.77
N ALA A 50 -27.86 -39.57 39.56
CA ALA A 50 -28.06 -39.44 41.00
C ALA A 50 -29.41 -38.78 41.35
N ALA A 51 -29.83 -37.75 40.60
CA ALA A 51 -31.14 -37.11 40.76
C ALA A 51 -32.30 -38.08 40.47
N ILE A 52 -32.20 -38.84 39.38
CA ILE A 52 -33.18 -39.89 39.04
C ILE A 52 -33.21 -41.00 40.09
N GLU A 53 -32.06 -41.41 40.64
CA GLU A 53 -32.00 -42.42 41.71
C GLU A 53 -32.67 -41.94 43.01
N ARG A 54 -32.57 -40.64 43.37
CA ARG A 54 -33.36 -40.08 44.48
C ARG A 54 -34.86 -40.16 44.19
N CYS A 55 -35.29 -39.76 42.99
CA CYS A 55 -36.68 -39.89 42.56
C CYS A 55 -37.18 -41.35 42.61
N ARG A 56 -36.36 -42.30 42.16
CA ARG A 56 -36.67 -43.73 42.15
C ARG A 56 -36.90 -44.28 43.56
N LYS A 57 -36.04 -43.93 44.53
CA LYS A 57 -36.18 -44.38 45.93
C LYS A 57 -37.50 -43.95 46.55
N VAL A 58 -37.94 -42.72 46.29
CA VAL A 58 -39.22 -42.18 46.79
C VAL A 58 -40.41 -42.91 46.14
N LEU A 59 -40.37 -43.02 44.81
CA LEU A 59 -41.46 -43.58 43.99
C LEU A 59 -41.59 -45.11 44.07
N GLN A 60 -40.54 -45.82 44.48
CA GLN A 60 -40.58 -47.28 44.69
C GLN A 60 -41.68 -47.69 45.67
N SER A 61 -41.91 -46.88 46.72
CA SER A 61 -43.01 -47.09 47.70
C SER A 61 -44.43 -46.93 47.11
N LYS A 62 -44.54 -46.36 45.90
CA LYS A 62 -45.79 -46.10 45.18
C LYS A 62 -45.96 -47.01 43.95
N GLY A 63 -45.05 -47.95 43.72
CA GLY A 63 -45.08 -48.85 42.57
C GLY A 63 -44.74 -48.19 41.23
N ILE A 64 -44.11 -47.01 41.23
CA ILE A 64 -43.78 -46.25 40.02
C ILE A 64 -42.30 -46.40 39.68
N ASP A 65 -42.00 -46.98 38.52
CA ASP A 65 -40.65 -47.08 37.97
C ASP A 65 -40.32 -45.86 37.08
N VAL A 66 -39.80 -44.81 37.72
CA VAL A 66 -39.37 -43.59 37.03
C VAL A 66 -38.24 -43.81 36.03
N VAL A 67 -37.37 -44.80 36.23
CA VAL A 67 -36.26 -45.09 35.30
C VAL A 67 -36.84 -45.65 34.01
N ASN A 68 -37.75 -46.63 34.10
CA ASN A 68 -38.45 -47.15 32.93
C ASN A 68 -39.28 -46.06 32.23
N ILE A 69 -39.97 -45.18 32.98
CA ILE A 69 -40.75 -44.07 32.41
C ILE A 69 -39.90 -43.14 31.52
N ILE A 70 -38.69 -42.76 31.96
CA ILE A 70 -37.83 -41.84 31.19
C ILE A 70 -36.96 -42.53 30.13
N THR A 71 -36.70 -43.84 30.24
CA THR A 71 -35.82 -44.58 29.31
C THR A 71 -36.58 -45.43 28.27
N SER A 72 -37.83 -45.82 28.55
CA SER A 72 -38.66 -46.62 27.64
C SER A 72 -38.91 -45.89 26.32
N ARG A 73 -38.67 -46.61 25.21
CA ARG A 73 -39.02 -46.16 23.85
C ARG A 73 -40.46 -46.51 23.46
N ASN A 74 -41.22 -47.19 24.32
CA ASN A 74 -42.63 -47.51 24.06
C ASN A 74 -43.49 -46.26 24.27
N LYS A 75 -44.22 -45.83 23.23
CA LYS A 75 -45.16 -44.70 23.29
C LYS A 75 -46.21 -44.88 24.39
N ALA A 76 -46.73 -46.10 24.55
CA ALA A 76 -47.76 -46.43 25.53
C ALA A 76 -47.34 -46.19 26.99
N THR A 77 -46.03 -46.10 27.28
CA THR A 77 -45.55 -45.76 28.63
C THR A 77 -45.97 -44.34 29.04
N LEU A 78 -46.12 -43.40 28.10
CA LEU A 78 -46.45 -41.99 28.36
C LEU A 78 -47.93 -41.64 28.14
N ASP A 79 -48.72 -42.54 27.55
CA ASP A 79 -50.18 -42.39 27.44
C ASP A 79 -50.85 -42.31 28.83
N ASN A 80 -50.22 -42.92 29.84
CA ASN A 80 -50.58 -42.71 31.25
C ASN A 80 -50.12 -41.31 31.72
N ILE A 81 -51.10 -40.48 32.09
CA ILE A 81 -50.92 -39.11 32.57
C ILE A 81 -50.00 -38.99 33.80
N LEU A 82 -50.06 -39.96 34.71
CA LEU A 82 -49.21 -40.01 35.89
C LEU A 82 -47.75 -40.21 35.49
N ASN A 83 -47.48 -41.12 34.55
CA ASN A 83 -46.14 -41.34 34.01
C ASN A 83 -45.62 -40.11 33.28
N SER A 84 -46.46 -39.43 32.50
CA SER A 84 -46.11 -38.17 31.84
C SER A 84 -45.69 -37.08 32.85
N LEU A 85 -46.49 -36.83 33.89
CA LEU A 85 -46.19 -35.80 34.90
C LEU A 85 -44.95 -36.14 35.74
N VAL A 86 -44.83 -37.39 36.21
CA VAL A 86 -43.67 -37.86 36.97
C VAL A 86 -42.39 -37.83 36.11
N GLY A 87 -42.48 -38.21 34.84
CA GLY A 87 -41.36 -38.18 33.91
C GLY A 87 -40.85 -36.77 33.60
N ILE A 88 -41.75 -35.79 33.39
CA ILE A 88 -41.38 -34.37 33.22
C ILE A 88 -40.66 -33.87 34.47
N ALA A 89 -41.23 -34.10 35.65
CA ALA A 89 -40.67 -33.65 36.92
C ALA A 89 -39.29 -34.26 37.18
N ALA A 90 -39.10 -35.56 36.96
CA ALA A 90 -37.81 -36.23 37.14
C ALA A 90 -36.71 -35.68 36.21
N ILE A 91 -37.04 -35.41 34.94
CA ILE A 91 -36.13 -34.76 33.98
C ILE A 91 -35.78 -33.35 34.44
N GLN A 92 -36.79 -32.56 34.87
CA GLN A 92 -36.57 -31.19 35.35
C GLN A 92 -35.64 -31.16 36.57
N ILE A 93 -35.89 -31.99 37.59
CA ILE A 93 -34.99 -32.12 38.77
C ILE A 93 -33.55 -32.38 38.32
N GLY A 94 -33.33 -33.37 37.44
CA GLY A 94 -31.98 -33.73 36.99
C GLY A 94 -31.28 -32.65 36.16
N LEU A 95 -32.02 -31.88 35.35
CA LEU A 95 -31.48 -30.75 34.61
C LEU A 95 -31.16 -29.54 35.53
N THR A 96 -32.05 -29.23 36.48
CA THR A 96 -31.84 -28.19 37.49
C THR A 96 -30.61 -28.48 38.34
N ASP A 97 -30.40 -29.74 38.75
CA ASP A 97 -29.21 -30.17 39.48
C ASP A 97 -27.92 -29.95 38.68
N ILE A 98 -27.91 -30.26 37.37
CA ILE A 98 -26.75 -30.01 36.51
C ILE A 98 -26.41 -28.51 36.47
N LEU A 99 -27.40 -27.63 36.23
CA LEU A 99 -27.15 -26.20 36.20
C LEU A 99 -26.64 -25.68 37.56
N LYS A 100 -27.20 -26.18 38.66
CA LYS A 100 -26.84 -25.80 40.03
C LYS A 100 -25.41 -26.22 40.40
N GLU A 101 -24.99 -27.44 40.06
CA GLU A 101 -23.62 -27.92 40.29
C GLU A 101 -22.59 -27.18 39.41
N LEU A 102 -22.99 -26.78 38.20
CA LEU A 102 -22.18 -25.90 37.35
C LEU A 102 -22.10 -24.45 37.86
N GLY A 103 -22.86 -24.09 38.89
CA GLY A 103 -22.86 -22.74 39.48
C GLY A 103 -23.80 -21.74 38.82
N LEU A 104 -24.62 -22.18 37.85
CA LEU A 104 -25.55 -21.32 37.12
C LEU A 104 -26.82 -21.10 37.95
N LYS A 105 -26.94 -19.88 38.50
CA LYS A 105 -28.08 -19.45 39.32
C LYS A 105 -28.98 -18.52 38.51
N PRO A 106 -30.31 -18.72 38.52
CA PRO A 106 -31.24 -17.79 37.87
C PRO A 106 -31.42 -16.52 38.69
N ASP A 107 -31.49 -15.39 37.99
CA ASP A 107 -31.98 -14.11 38.52
C ASP A 107 -33.51 -14.13 38.67
N LYS A 108 -34.20 -14.81 37.74
CA LYS A 108 -35.66 -14.97 37.71
C LYS A 108 -36.06 -16.35 37.22
N ILE A 109 -37.21 -16.83 37.68
CA ILE A 109 -37.75 -18.16 37.43
C ILE A 109 -39.23 -18.02 37.06
N ILE A 110 -39.62 -18.64 35.95
CA ILE A 110 -41.00 -18.67 35.44
C ILE A 110 -41.36 -20.12 35.02
N GLY A 111 -42.60 -20.53 35.24
CA GLY A 111 -43.09 -21.86 34.90
C GLY A 111 -44.32 -21.80 34.02
N HIS A 112 -44.60 -22.87 33.28
CA HIS A 112 -45.84 -23.02 32.53
C HIS A 112 -46.59 -24.25 33.06
N SER A 113 -47.81 -24.06 33.58
CA SER A 113 -48.63 -25.14 34.14
C SER A 113 -47.84 -25.94 35.21
N THR A 114 -47.65 -27.24 34.99
CA THR A 114 -46.87 -28.18 35.81
C THR A 114 -45.41 -27.77 35.98
N GLY A 115 -44.85 -26.95 35.07
CA GLY A 115 -43.51 -26.40 35.21
C GLY A 115 -43.29 -25.59 36.49
N GLU A 116 -44.35 -25.05 37.12
CA GLU A 116 -44.22 -24.39 38.43
C GLU A 116 -43.73 -25.33 39.55
N LEU A 117 -43.85 -26.65 39.41
CA LEU A 117 -43.20 -27.60 40.32
C LEU A 117 -41.67 -27.52 40.20
N GLY A 118 -41.16 -27.39 38.98
CA GLY A 118 -39.73 -27.15 38.70
C GLY A 118 -39.27 -25.78 39.19
N CYS A 119 -40.12 -24.75 39.09
CA CYS A 119 -39.85 -23.45 39.69
C CYS A 119 -39.71 -23.53 41.21
N ALA A 120 -40.62 -24.23 41.88
CA ALA A 120 -40.60 -24.39 43.32
C ALA A 120 -39.35 -25.16 43.81
N TYR A 121 -38.86 -26.13 43.03
CA TYR A 121 -37.58 -26.81 43.30
C TYR A 121 -36.37 -25.89 43.07
N ALA A 122 -36.33 -25.17 41.95
CA ALA A 122 -35.25 -24.27 41.58
C ALA A 122 -35.11 -23.06 42.51
N ASP A 123 -36.23 -22.58 43.06
CA ASP A 123 -36.25 -21.52 44.06
C ASP A 123 -35.78 -22.00 45.44
N GLY A 124 -35.86 -23.31 45.71
CA GLY A 124 -35.54 -23.95 46.99
C GLY A 124 -36.74 -24.17 47.92
N CYS A 125 -37.96 -23.85 47.47
CA CYS A 125 -39.19 -24.07 48.22
C CYS A 125 -39.46 -25.57 48.43
N LEU A 126 -39.29 -26.39 47.39
CA LEU A 126 -39.42 -27.85 47.46
C LEU A 126 -38.05 -28.53 47.39
N THR A 127 -37.95 -29.69 48.02
CA THR A 127 -36.92 -30.71 47.78
C THR A 127 -37.22 -31.52 46.52
N ALA A 128 -36.27 -32.36 46.07
CA ALA A 128 -36.49 -33.22 44.90
C ALA A 128 -37.58 -34.27 45.21
N GLU A 129 -37.58 -34.75 46.44
CA GLU A 129 -38.51 -35.69 47.04
C GLU A 129 -39.93 -35.11 47.11
N GLU A 130 -40.08 -33.87 47.56
CA GLU A 130 -41.38 -33.16 47.56
C GLU A 130 -41.86 -32.83 46.13
N MET A 131 -40.96 -32.37 45.24
CA MET A 131 -41.32 -32.07 43.85
C MET A 131 -41.83 -33.31 43.10
N ILE A 132 -41.14 -34.45 43.22
CA ILE A 132 -41.55 -35.68 42.53
C ILE A 132 -42.83 -36.27 43.12
N LEU A 133 -43.04 -36.12 44.44
CA LEU A 133 -44.31 -36.50 45.08
C LEU A 133 -45.46 -35.56 44.73
N ALA A 134 -45.22 -34.25 44.57
CA ALA A 134 -46.23 -33.32 44.10
C ALA A 134 -46.67 -33.62 42.66
N ALA A 135 -45.73 -33.97 41.77
CA ALA A 135 -46.02 -34.45 40.43
C ALA A 135 -46.81 -35.77 40.44
N TYR A 136 -46.42 -36.73 41.29
CA TYR A 136 -47.16 -37.96 41.51
C TYR A 136 -48.59 -37.70 42.04
N SER A 137 -48.77 -36.82 43.01
CA SER A 137 -50.08 -36.46 43.57
C SER A 137 -51.01 -35.82 42.53
N ARG A 138 -50.47 -34.97 41.64
CA ARG A 138 -51.22 -34.43 40.48
C ARG A 138 -51.58 -35.50 39.45
N GLY A 139 -50.69 -36.45 39.18
CA GLY A 139 -50.97 -37.59 38.32
C GLY A 139 -52.04 -38.51 38.89
N ARG A 140 -51.92 -38.86 40.18
CA ARG A 140 -52.87 -39.69 40.91
C ARG A 140 -54.26 -39.05 40.96
N VAL A 141 -54.38 -37.79 41.34
CA VAL A 141 -55.71 -37.13 41.39
C VAL A 141 -56.39 -37.07 40.00
N SER A 142 -55.60 -36.98 38.93
CA SER A 142 -56.11 -37.01 37.55
C SER A 142 -56.67 -38.39 37.13
N LEU A 143 -56.28 -39.47 37.82
CA LEU A 143 -56.78 -40.83 37.61
C LEU A 143 -57.90 -41.20 38.60
N ASP A 144 -57.79 -40.70 39.83
CA ASP A 144 -58.66 -41.01 40.95
C ASP A 144 -60.00 -40.24 40.94
N THR A 145 -60.07 -39.12 40.23
CA THR A 145 -61.27 -38.27 40.15
C THR A 145 -61.97 -38.51 38.83
N GLN A 146 -63.27 -38.79 38.87
CA GLN A 146 -64.10 -38.87 37.67
C GLN A 146 -64.29 -37.48 37.08
N LEU A 147 -63.71 -37.25 35.90
CA LEU A 147 -63.78 -36.00 35.14
C LEU A 147 -64.58 -36.20 33.86
N ILE A 148 -65.01 -35.11 33.22
CA ILE A 148 -65.58 -35.17 31.86
C ILE A 148 -64.53 -35.63 30.85
N HIS A 149 -64.98 -36.15 29.70
CA HIS A 149 -64.12 -36.35 28.54
C HIS A 149 -63.78 -34.97 27.93
N GLY A 150 -62.64 -34.41 28.35
CA GLY A 150 -62.18 -33.09 27.95
C GLY A 150 -61.09 -33.12 26.90
N ALA A 151 -60.84 -32.00 26.25
CA ALA A 151 -59.70 -31.80 25.38
C ALA A 151 -59.09 -30.41 25.58
N MET A 152 -57.88 -30.21 25.07
CA MET A 152 -57.19 -28.93 25.02
C MET A 152 -56.66 -28.68 23.62
N ALA A 153 -56.66 -27.42 23.17
CA ALA A 153 -56.10 -27.06 21.87
C ALA A 153 -55.31 -25.75 21.95
N ALA A 154 -54.13 -25.73 21.32
CA ALA A 154 -53.37 -24.51 21.10
C ALA A 154 -53.98 -23.74 19.93
N VAL A 155 -54.19 -22.43 20.11
CA VAL A 155 -54.81 -21.53 19.14
C VAL A 155 -53.86 -20.37 18.83
N GLY A 156 -53.79 -19.97 17.57
CA GLY A 156 -53.01 -18.83 17.05
C GLY A 156 -53.72 -17.48 17.25
N LEU A 157 -54.29 -17.26 18.44
CA LEU A 157 -54.90 -16.02 18.88
C LEU A 157 -54.48 -15.79 20.33
N GLY A 158 -54.19 -14.54 20.72
CA GLY A 158 -53.97 -14.20 22.12
C GLY A 158 -55.26 -14.23 22.94
N TYR A 159 -55.13 -14.22 24.26
CA TYR A 159 -56.27 -14.30 25.20
C TYR A 159 -57.40 -13.32 24.87
N LYS A 160 -57.07 -12.04 24.62
CA LYS A 160 -58.05 -10.97 24.35
C LYS A 160 -58.97 -11.25 23.15
N ASN A 161 -58.44 -11.88 22.10
CA ASN A 161 -59.21 -12.18 20.89
C ASN A 161 -59.90 -13.55 21.03
N CYS A 162 -59.24 -14.51 21.67
CA CYS A 162 -59.80 -15.85 21.83
C CYS A 162 -61.00 -15.86 22.80
N SER A 163 -60.94 -15.11 23.90
CA SER A 163 -62.04 -15.05 24.89
C SER A 163 -63.34 -14.46 24.34
N ILE A 164 -63.27 -13.58 23.35
CA ILE A 164 -64.44 -13.02 22.65
C ILE A 164 -65.07 -14.06 21.70
N LEU A 165 -64.26 -14.98 21.16
CA LEU A 165 -64.69 -15.98 20.17
C LEU A 165 -65.05 -17.34 20.80
N CYS A 166 -64.63 -17.60 22.04
CA CYS A 166 -64.89 -18.86 22.73
C CYS A 166 -66.38 -19.06 23.03
N PRO A 167 -66.96 -20.23 22.73
CA PRO A 167 -68.24 -20.66 23.27
C PRO A 167 -68.25 -20.66 24.81
N PRO A 168 -69.41 -20.47 25.48
CA PRO A 168 -69.53 -20.47 26.94
C PRO A 168 -69.00 -21.73 27.66
N GLU A 169 -68.92 -22.85 26.95
CA GLU A 169 -68.43 -24.16 27.38
C GLU A 169 -66.89 -24.32 27.29
N ILE A 170 -66.18 -23.35 26.70
CA ILE A 170 -64.73 -23.42 26.47
C ILE A 170 -64.04 -22.31 27.27
N ASP A 171 -63.14 -22.71 28.17
CA ASP A 171 -62.29 -21.78 28.94
C ASP A 171 -60.96 -21.55 28.21
N VAL A 172 -60.41 -20.33 28.29
CA VAL A 172 -59.02 -20.07 27.90
C VAL A 172 -58.11 -20.45 29.06
N ALA A 173 -57.46 -21.61 28.95
CA ALA A 173 -56.68 -22.25 30.00
C ALA A 173 -55.24 -21.76 30.13
N CYS A 174 -54.60 -21.33 29.04
CA CYS A 174 -53.24 -20.80 29.06
C CYS A 174 -53.10 -19.58 28.16
N HIS A 175 -52.58 -18.48 28.69
CA HIS A 175 -52.22 -17.28 27.94
C HIS A 175 -50.74 -17.44 27.60
N ASN A 176 -50.40 -17.84 26.37
CA ASN A 176 -49.02 -18.18 26.01
C ASN A 176 -48.27 -16.97 25.44
N GLY A 177 -48.95 -16.08 24.73
CA GLY A 177 -48.41 -14.85 24.14
C GLY A 177 -49.48 -14.05 23.39
N LEU A 178 -49.10 -12.86 22.89
CA LEU A 178 -49.99 -11.90 22.20
C LEU A 178 -50.85 -12.52 21.08
N GLU A 179 -50.33 -13.54 20.41
CA GLU A 179 -50.99 -14.29 19.32
C GLU A 179 -51.10 -15.79 19.62
N SER A 180 -51.03 -16.20 20.89
CA SER A 180 -51.17 -17.62 21.25
C SER A 180 -51.81 -17.85 22.62
N CYS A 181 -52.80 -18.73 22.65
CA CYS A 181 -53.38 -19.27 23.87
C CYS A 181 -53.64 -20.77 23.73
N THR A 182 -54.03 -21.39 24.83
CA THR A 182 -54.54 -22.77 24.85
C THR A 182 -55.96 -22.75 25.41
N ILE A 183 -56.92 -23.28 24.66
CA ILE A 183 -58.31 -23.46 25.10
C ILE A 183 -58.52 -24.86 25.71
N SER A 184 -59.51 -24.99 26.59
CA SER A 184 -59.78 -26.20 27.38
C SER A 184 -61.28 -26.34 27.65
N GLY A 185 -61.82 -27.54 27.47
CA GLY A 185 -63.27 -27.78 27.60
C GLY A 185 -63.67 -29.21 27.20
N PRO A 186 -64.99 -29.48 27.02
CA PRO A 186 -65.49 -30.77 26.54
C PRO A 186 -64.90 -31.13 25.17
N ALA A 187 -64.53 -32.40 24.97
CA ALA A 187 -63.79 -32.80 23.77
C ALA A 187 -64.56 -32.56 22.46
N ASP A 188 -65.87 -32.83 22.45
CA ASP A 188 -66.76 -32.54 21.33
C ASP A 188 -66.76 -31.04 20.97
N LYS A 189 -66.86 -30.17 21.97
CA LYS A 189 -66.90 -28.71 21.77
C LYS A 189 -65.55 -28.14 21.35
N ILE A 190 -64.46 -28.68 21.88
CA ILE A 190 -63.11 -28.35 21.41
C ILE A 190 -62.94 -28.77 19.94
N THR A 191 -63.36 -29.98 19.55
CA THR A 191 -63.28 -30.42 18.15
C THR A 191 -64.14 -29.56 17.21
N GLU A 192 -65.39 -29.27 17.57
CA GLU A 192 -66.27 -28.36 16.82
C GLU A 192 -65.63 -26.97 16.63
N PHE A 193 -65.10 -26.38 17.70
CA PHE A 193 -64.52 -25.03 17.65
C PHE A 193 -63.16 -24.98 16.95
N VAL A 194 -62.31 -26.02 17.09
CA VAL A 194 -61.06 -26.16 16.32
C VAL A 194 -61.35 -26.31 14.83
N ALA A 195 -62.40 -27.06 14.44
CA ALA A 195 -62.81 -27.15 13.04
C ALA A 195 -63.26 -25.79 12.48
N LYS A 196 -64.05 -25.03 13.25
CA LYS A 196 -64.45 -23.65 12.90
C LYS A 196 -63.24 -22.72 12.74
N LEU A 197 -62.34 -22.66 13.72
CA LEU A 197 -61.15 -21.81 13.67
C LEU A 197 -60.25 -22.12 12.46
N LYS A 198 -60.10 -23.40 12.09
CA LYS A 198 -59.39 -23.80 10.86
C LYS A 198 -60.08 -23.30 9.59
N ALA A 199 -61.40 -23.33 9.53
CA ALA A 199 -62.16 -22.78 8.40
C ALA A 199 -62.00 -21.25 8.30
N ASP A 200 -61.94 -20.57 9.44
CA ASP A 200 -61.66 -19.12 9.56
C ASP A 200 -60.18 -18.76 9.34
N GLY A 201 -59.33 -19.72 8.93
CA GLY A 201 -57.89 -19.51 8.65
C GLY A 201 -56.98 -19.40 9.88
N VAL A 202 -57.53 -19.58 11.09
CA VAL A 202 -56.80 -19.48 12.36
C VAL A 202 -56.09 -20.80 12.67
N PHE A 203 -54.80 -20.73 12.99
CA PHE A 203 -54.06 -21.90 13.48
C PHE A 203 -54.74 -22.46 14.74
N SER A 204 -55.15 -23.71 14.70
CA SER A 204 -55.63 -24.42 15.90
C SER A 204 -55.27 -25.90 15.83
N LYS A 205 -54.78 -26.44 16.96
CA LYS A 205 -54.31 -27.82 17.05
C LYS A 205 -54.51 -28.38 18.45
N GLU A 206 -55.18 -29.53 18.55
CA GLU A 206 -55.33 -30.27 19.79
C GLU A 206 -53.98 -30.70 20.38
N VAL A 207 -53.89 -30.66 21.70
CA VAL A 207 -52.70 -30.97 22.49
C VAL A 207 -52.98 -32.22 23.33
N PRO A 208 -52.09 -33.24 23.33
CA PRO A 208 -52.28 -34.43 24.15
C PRO A 208 -52.36 -34.10 25.65
N CYS A 209 -53.58 -34.20 26.21
CA CYS A 209 -53.89 -33.92 27.62
C CYS A 209 -54.52 -35.13 28.35
N SER A 210 -54.37 -36.34 27.80
CA SER A 210 -54.99 -37.58 28.32
C SER A 210 -56.50 -37.47 28.57
N ASN A 211 -57.21 -36.76 27.68
CA ASN A 211 -58.64 -36.51 27.72
C ASN A 211 -59.14 -35.67 28.92
N ILE A 212 -58.27 -34.80 29.46
CA ILE A 212 -58.58 -33.94 30.60
C ILE A 212 -58.49 -32.45 30.22
N ALA A 213 -59.52 -31.68 30.60
CA ALA A 213 -59.60 -30.23 30.41
C ALA A 213 -58.89 -29.49 31.57
N TYR A 214 -57.55 -29.44 31.56
CA TYR A 214 -56.78 -28.73 32.59
C TYR A 214 -56.99 -27.21 32.59
N HIS A 215 -56.75 -26.57 33.73
CA HIS A 215 -56.85 -25.10 33.92
C HIS A 215 -58.19 -24.51 33.47
N SER A 216 -59.28 -25.25 33.72
CA SER A 216 -60.66 -24.90 33.35
C SER A 216 -61.60 -25.18 34.52
N ARG A 217 -62.85 -24.71 34.43
CA ARG A 217 -63.90 -25.05 35.41
C ARG A 217 -64.07 -26.55 35.62
N TYR A 218 -63.73 -27.38 34.63
CA TYR A 218 -63.93 -28.83 34.64
C TYR A 218 -62.92 -29.60 35.52
N ILE A 219 -61.75 -29.04 35.84
CA ILE A 219 -60.78 -29.71 36.73
C ILE A 219 -61.05 -29.46 38.23
N THR A 220 -62.00 -28.57 38.56
CA THR A 220 -62.33 -28.17 39.95
C THR A 220 -62.63 -29.34 40.88
N ALA A 221 -63.25 -30.41 40.38
CA ALA A 221 -63.55 -31.62 41.17
C ALA A 221 -62.30 -32.34 41.71
N ALA A 222 -61.14 -32.16 41.06
CA ALA A 222 -59.86 -32.70 41.54
C ALA A 222 -59.26 -31.86 42.68
N GLY A 223 -59.67 -30.61 42.85
CA GLY A 223 -59.08 -29.65 43.79
C GLY A 223 -59.01 -30.13 45.25
N PRO A 224 -60.12 -30.53 45.89
CA PRO A 224 -60.12 -30.94 47.30
C PRO A 224 -59.22 -32.14 47.58
N LYS A 225 -59.26 -33.16 46.71
CA LYS A 225 -58.46 -34.38 46.84
C LYS A 225 -56.97 -34.13 46.54
N LEU A 226 -56.67 -33.20 45.64
CA LEU A 226 -55.29 -32.76 45.41
C LEU A 226 -54.73 -31.99 46.61
N LEU A 227 -55.54 -31.14 47.23
CA LEU A 227 -55.14 -30.38 48.42
C LEU A 227 -54.79 -31.32 49.57
N GLU A 228 -55.61 -32.34 49.83
CA GLU A 228 -55.31 -33.43 50.77
C GLU A 228 -53.95 -34.09 50.43
N TYR A 229 -53.79 -34.52 49.17
CA TYR A 229 -52.58 -35.19 48.69
C TYR A 229 -51.31 -34.34 48.69
N LEU A 230 -51.43 -33.02 48.62
CA LEU A 230 -50.31 -32.08 48.69
C LEU A 230 -50.02 -31.62 50.11
N THR A 231 -51.01 -31.64 51.02
CA THR A 231 -50.81 -31.36 52.45
C THR A 231 -49.93 -32.42 53.12
N ASP A 232 -50.10 -33.69 52.72
CA ASP A 232 -49.21 -34.79 53.16
C ASP A 232 -47.75 -34.61 52.74
N VAL A 233 -47.53 -33.98 51.58
CA VAL A 233 -46.22 -33.80 50.93
C VAL A 233 -45.55 -32.52 51.43
N VAL A 234 -46.24 -31.39 51.36
CA VAL A 234 -45.73 -30.05 51.71
C VAL A 234 -46.18 -29.70 53.11
N ARG A 235 -45.53 -30.33 54.11
CA ARG A 235 -45.88 -30.19 55.53
C ARG A 235 -45.43 -28.88 56.15
N ASP A 236 -44.36 -28.28 55.62
CA ASP A 236 -43.78 -27.01 56.07
C ASP A 236 -43.62 -26.06 54.86
N PRO A 237 -44.66 -25.27 54.53
CA PRO A 237 -44.65 -24.39 53.36
C PRO A 237 -43.59 -23.28 53.45
N LYS A 238 -42.57 -23.35 52.59
CA LYS A 238 -41.51 -22.34 52.54
C LYS A 238 -41.95 -21.06 51.81
N PRO A 239 -41.42 -19.88 52.18
CA PRO A 239 -41.64 -18.66 51.43
C PRO A 239 -41.01 -18.75 50.03
N ARG A 240 -41.75 -18.27 49.03
CA ARG A 240 -41.30 -18.07 47.65
C ARG A 240 -40.41 -16.84 47.60
N SER A 241 -39.26 -16.91 46.94
CA SER A 241 -38.39 -15.74 46.77
C SER A 241 -38.87 -14.86 45.61
N ASP A 242 -38.48 -13.58 45.63
CA ASP A 242 -38.79 -12.62 44.56
C ASP A 242 -38.22 -13.01 43.19
N ARG A 243 -37.40 -14.08 43.11
CA ARG A 243 -36.93 -14.64 41.84
C ARG A 243 -38.03 -15.42 41.13
N TRP A 244 -38.93 -16.09 41.86
CA TRP A 244 -39.99 -16.88 41.26
C TRP A 244 -41.23 -16.02 40.98
N LEU A 245 -41.47 -15.77 39.69
CA LEU A 245 -42.67 -15.08 39.21
C LEU A 245 -43.79 -16.10 38.99
N SER A 246 -44.97 -15.85 39.55
CA SER A 246 -46.10 -16.78 39.52
C SER A 246 -46.96 -16.59 38.27
N THR A 247 -47.19 -17.67 37.54
CA THR A 247 -48.12 -17.74 36.40
C THR A 247 -49.48 -18.30 36.80
N SER A 248 -49.66 -18.76 38.04
CA SER A 248 -50.92 -19.29 38.56
C SER A 248 -51.70 -18.31 39.44
N VAL A 249 -51.12 -17.14 39.70
CA VAL A 249 -51.71 -16.05 40.50
C VAL A 249 -51.48 -14.73 39.74
N PRO A 250 -52.50 -13.86 39.58
CA PRO A 250 -52.33 -12.54 38.99
C PRO A 250 -51.29 -11.67 39.74
N GLU A 251 -50.57 -10.83 38.99
CA GLU A 251 -49.46 -10.01 39.51
C GLU A 251 -49.89 -9.13 40.70
N GLU A 252 -51.07 -8.51 40.62
CA GLU A 252 -51.62 -7.67 41.67
C GLU A 252 -51.89 -8.42 42.99
N LYS A 253 -51.91 -9.77 42.96
CA LYS A 253 -52.11 -10.64 44.13
C LYS A 253 -50.85 -11.37 44.60
N TRP A 254 -49.70 -11.21 43.94
CA TRP A 254 -48.44 -11.86 44.37
C TRP A 254 -48.03 -11.49 45.80
N ASN A 255 -48.48 -10.33 46.28
CA ASN A 255 -48.20 -9.87 47.64
C ASN A 255 -49.13 -10.44 48.73
N GLU A 256 -50.21 -11.15 48.37
CA GLU A 256 -51.12 -11.78 49.32
C GLU A 256 -50.43 -12.93 50.09
N PRO A 257 -50.77 -13.18 51.38
CA PRO A 257 -50.14 -14.24 52.17
C PRO A 257 -50.18 -15.63 51.53
N ARG A 258 -51.26 -15.95 50.81
CA ARG A 258 -51.43 -17.21 50.07
C ARG A 258 -50.49 -17.34 48.86
N ALA A 259 -50.10 -16.23 48.25
CA ALA A 259 -49.20 -16.21 47.09
C ALA A 259 -47.71 -16.16 47.49
N LYS A 260 -47.40 -15.77 48.74
CA LYS A 260 -46.03 -15.70 49.27
C LYS A 260 -45.46 -17.05 49.72
N LEU A 261 -46.29 -18.05 49.99
CA LEU A 261 -45.85 -19.39 50.42
C LEU A 261 -46.00 -20.40 49.28
N CYS A 262 -45.04 -21.31 49.15
CA CYS A 262 -45.20 -22.51 48.34
C CYS A 262 -45.95 -23.56 49.17
N SER A 263 -47.27 -23.39 49.30
CA SER A 263 -48.14 -24.27 50.09
C SER A 263 -48.90 -25.27 49.22
N ALA A 264 -49.53 -26.25 49.88
CA ALA A 264 -50.48 -27.16 49.23
C ALA A 264 -51.64 -26.38 48.54
N ASP A 265 -52.14 -25.29 49.13
CA ASP A 265 -53.13 -24.39 48.50
C ASP A 265 -52.58 -23.78 47.20
N TYR A 266 -51.38 -23.20 47.22
CA TYR A 266 -50.76 -22.57 46.05
C TYR A 266 -50.58 -23.60 44.92
N LEU A 267 -50.04 -24.78 45.25
CA LEU A 267 -49.80 -25.86 44.30
C LEU A 267 -51.11 -26.51 43.81
N THR A 268 -52.20 -26.45 44.57
CA THR A 268 -53.54 -26.85 44.11
C THR A 268 -54.11 -25.80 43.18
N ASN A 269 -54.03 -24.51 43.54
CA ASN A 269 -54.46 -23.38 42.72
C ASN A 269 -53.79 -23.39 41.32
N ASN A 270 -52.50 -23.72 41.23
CA ASN A 270 -51.83 -23.85 39.92
C ASN A 270 -52.47 -24.88 38.97
N LEU A 271 -53.15 -25.92 39.47
CA LEU A 271 -53.90 -26.85 38.60
C LEU A 271 -55.26 -26.29 38.16
N LEU A 272 -55.92 -25.56 39.06
CA LEU A 272 -57.30 -25.08 38.89
C LEU A 272 -57.39 -23.80 38.06
N SER A 273 -56.43 -22.89 38.25
CA SER A 273 -56.44 -21.55 37.66
C SER A 273 -55.77 -21.52 36.28
N PRO A 274 -56.13 -20.56 35.40
CA PRO A 274 -55.47 -20.32 34.13
C PRO A 274 -53.97 -20.01 34.28
N VAL A 275 -53.19 -20.35 33.25
CA VAL A 275 -51.74 -20.11 33.20
C VAL A 275 -51.46 -18.74 32.54
N LEU A 276 -51.09 -17.76 33.35
CA LEU A 276 -50.80 -16.36 33.00
C LEU A 276 -49.35 -16.19 32.52
N PHE A 277 -48.94 -16.97 31.51
CA PHE A 277 -47.56 -17.00 31.04
C PHE A 277 -47.23 -15.76 30.20
N GLU A 278 -48.16 -15.28 29.36
CA GLU A 278 -48.01 -14.04 28.59
C GLU A 278 -47.72 -12.86 29.51
N GLU A 279 -48.60 -12.63 30.49
CA GLU A 279 -48.53 -11.55 31.47
C GLU A 279 -47.15 -11.54 32.16
N THR A 280 -46.75 -12.70 32.68
CA THR A 280 -45.49 -12.85 33.42
C THR A 280 -44.26 -12.74 32.50
N SER A 281 -44.34 -13.23 31.27
CA SER A 281 -43.23 -13.19 30.31
C SER A 281 -42.88 -11.77 29.83
N ARG A 282 -43.81 -10.82 29.89
CA ARG A 282 -43.56 -9.40 29.56
C ARG A 282 -42.59 -8.72 30.54
N LEU A 283 -42.38 -9.29 31.72
CA LEU A 283 -41.42 -8.81 32.72
C LEU A 283 -39.96 -9.21 32.40
N VAL A 284 -39.73 -10.00 31.35
CA VAL A 284 -38.40 -10.39 30.88
C VAL A 284 -37.68 -9.18 30.25
N PRO A 285 -36.51 -8.75 30.76
CA PRO A 285 -35.71 -7.68 30.16
C PRO A 285 -35.28 -8.03 28.74
N SER A 286 -35.22 -7.03 27.85
CA SER A 286 -34.89 -7.23 26.44
C SER A 286 -33.49 -7.83 26.18
N ASN A 287 -32.57 -7.76 27.16
CA ASN A 287 -31.25 -8.37 27.06
C ASN A 287 -31.15 -9.76 27.73
N ALA A 288 -32.24 -10.34 28.24
CA ALA A 288 -32.18 -11.58 29.01
C ALA A 288 -31.67 -12.82 28.24
N VAL A 289 -31.15 -13.79 28.98
CA VAL A 289 -30.89 -15.16 28.50
C VAL A 289 -31.87 -16.09 29.20
N LEU A 290 -32.72 -16.76 28.42
CA LEU A 290 -33.73 -17.70 28.89
C LEU A 290 -33.26 -19.14 28.65
N VAL A 291 -33.44 -19.98 29.67
CA VAL A 291 -33.10 -21.41 29.64
C VAL A 291 -34.36 -22.22 29.84
N GLU A 292 -34.76 -22.98 28.82
CA GLU A 292 -35.92 -23.86 28.88
C GLU A 292 -35.54 -25.23 29.44
N ILE A 293 -35.99 -25.48 30.67
CA ILE A 293 -35.70 -26.66 31.48
C ILE A 293 -36.91 -27.60 31.40
N ALA A 294 -36.79 -28.57 30.49
CA ALA A 294 -37.84 -29.53 30.17
C ALA A 294 -37.25 -30.76 29.47
N PRO A 295 -38.01 -31.85 29.26
CA PRO A 295 -37.61 -32.95 28.37
C PRO A 295 -37.59 -32.58 26.87
N HIS A 296 -38.14 -31.43 26.48
CA HIS A 296 -38.02 -30.84 25.16
C HIS A 296 -38.33 -29.35 25.21
N GLY A 297 -37.61 -28.55 24.43
CA GLY A 297 -37.89 -27.13 24.17
C GLY A 297 -39.23 -26.87 23.46
N LEU A 298 -40.34 -27.02 24.17
CA LEU A 298 -41.72 -26.81 23.71
C LEU A 298 -42.06 -25.31 23.59
N LEU A 299 -41.62 -24.49 24.53
CA LEU A 299 -41.92 -23.05 24.60
C LEU A 299 -41.00 -22.21 23.71
N GLN A 300 -39.97 -22.80 23.09
CA GLN A 300 -39.06 -22.14 22.16
C GLN A 300 -39.76 -21.23 21.13
N ALA A 301 -40.83 -21.72 20.49
CA ALA A 301 -41.57 -20.96 19.50
C ALA A 301 -42.42 -19.81 20.09
N ILE A 302 -42.94 -20.00 21.30
CA ILE A 302 -43.74 -19.00 22.03
C ILE A 302 -42.83 -17.85 22.51
N LEU A 303 -41.73 -18.20 23.17
CA LEU A 303 -40.75 -17.24 23.69
C LEU A 303 -40.09 -16.42 22.57
N LYS A 304 -39.76 -17.04 21.42
CA LYS A 304 -39.20 -16.32 20.26
C LYS A 304 -40.17 -15.36 19.58
N ARG A 305 -41.49 -15.51 19.78
CA ARG A 305 -42.51 -14.60 19.25
C ARG A 305 -42.94 -13.54 20.26
N SER A 306 -42.88 -13.86 21.55
CA SER A 306 -43.37 -12.99 22.63
C SER A 306 -42.29 -12.04 23.18
N LEU A 307 -41.00 -12.28 22.86
CA LEU A 307 -39.86 -11.51 23.36
C LEU A 307 -39.04 -10.88 22.22
N PRO A 308 -38.35 -9.75 22.45
CA PRO A 308 -37.46 -9.14 21.47
C PRO A 308 -36.31 -10.06 21.00
N GLU A 309 -35.82 -9.88 19.78
CA GLU A 309 -34.72 -10.71 19.21
C GLU A 309 -33.39 -10.60 19.97
N SER A 310 -33.22 -9.56 20.78
CA SER A 310 -32.08 -9.38 21.68
C SER A 310 -32.10 -10.39 22.85
N CYS A 311 -33.28 -10.87 23.27
CA CYS A 311 -33.41 -12.00 24.18
C CYS A 311 -32.88 -13.27 23.48
N LYS A 312 -32.09 -14.07 24.17
CA LYS A 312 -31.63 -15.36 23.65
C LYS A 312 -32.26 -16.48 24.47
N ASN A 313 -32.86 -17.45 23.79
CA ASN A 313 -33.57 -18.56 24.40
C ASN A 313 -32.90 -19.88 24.00
N ILE A 314 -32.56 -20.71 24.97
CA ILE A 314 -31.84 -21.97 24.83
C ILE A 314 -32.67 -23.08 25.46
N ALA A 315 -32.98 -24.12 24.70
CA ALA A 315 -33.50 -25.37 25.26
C ALA A 315 -32.35 -26.26 25.74
N LEU A 316 -32.52 -26.92 26.87
CA LEU A 316 -31.53 -27.90 27.37
C LEU A 316 -31.62 -29.28 26.72
N THR A 317 -32.74 -29.59 26.07
CA THR A 317 -33.02 -30.87 25.43
C THR A 317 -33.87 -30.67 24.17
N ASN A 318 -33.74 -31.59 23.22
CA ASN A 318 -34.50 -31.56 21.98
C ASN A 318 -35.00 -32.95 21.55
N ARG A 319 -36.33 -33.06 21.42
CA ARG A 319 -37.05 -34.21 20.89
C ARG A 319 -36.68 -34.40 19.42
N GLY A 320 -35.93 -35.45 19.12
CA GLY A 320 -35.40 -35.76 17.80
C GLY A 320 -33.89 -35.58 17.65
N HIS A 321 -33.19 -35.02 18.65
CA HIS A 321 -31.73 -35.06 18.67
C HIS A 321 -31.23 -36.48 18.96
N ALA A 322 -30.20 -36.93 18.23
CA ALA A 322 -29.66 -38.29 18.36
C ALA A 322 -29.08 -38.56 19.76
N ASP A 323 -28.40 -37.56 20.32
CA ASP A 323 -27.81 -37.62 21.65
C ASP A 323 -28.15 -36.37 22.48
N ASN A 324 -29.08 -36.50 23.43
CA ASN A 324 -29.49 -35.37 24.27
C ASN A 324 -28.45 -34.98 25.35
N ALA A 325 -27.45 -35.80 25.66
CA ALA A 325 -26.36 -35.37 26.54
C ALA A 325 -25.37 -34.45 25.81
N VAL A 326 -25.07 -34.75 24.54
CA VAL A 326 -24.28 -33.85 23.68
C VAL A 326 -25.01 -32.52 23.50
N PHE A 327 -26.30 -32.56 23.15
CA PHE A 327 -27.13 -31.35 23.02
C PHE A 327 -27.18 -30.52 24.31
N LEU A 328 -27.27 -31.16 25.47
CA LEU A 328 -27.23 -30.49 26.76
C LEU A 328 -25.87 -29.79 27.00
N LEU A 329 -24.76 -30.42 26.65
CA LEU A 329 -23.43 -29.83 26.78
C LEU A 329 -23.23 -28.64 25.83
N ASP A 330 -23.72 -28.73 24.59
CA ASP A 330 -23.75 -27.61 23.65
C ASP A 330 -24.62 -26.44 24.16
N ALA A 331 -25.79 -26.76 24.74
CA ALA A 331 -26.72 -25.79 25.31
C ALA A 331 -26.14 -25.08 26.55
N ILE A 332 -25.50 -25.83 27.45
CA ILE A 332 -24.75 -25.30 28.60
C ILE A 332 -23.63 -24.38 28.12
N GLY A 333 -22.89 -24.80 27.09
CA GLY A 333 -21.82 -23.99 26.52
C GLY A 333 -22.31 -22.65 25.99
N GLN A 334 -23.34 -22.66 25.13
CA GLN A 334 -23.98 -21.44 24.63
C GLN A 334 -24.51 -20.56 25.76
N LEU A 335 -25.10 -21.17 26.80
CA LEU A 335 -25.66 -20.48 27.94
C LEU A 335 -24.59 -19.68 28.71
N VAL A 336 -23.49 -20.31 29.10
CA VAL A 336 -22.47 -19.60 29.88
C VAL A 336 -21.79 -18.52 29.03
N PHE A 337 -21.48 -18.81 27.75
CA PHE A 337 -20.96 -17.81 26.82
C PHE A 337 -21.88 -16.58 26.73
N LEU A 338 -23.19 -16.77 26.60
CA LEU A 338 -24.13 -15.65 26.46
C LEU A 338 -24.37 -14.88 27.75
N VAL A 339 -24.29 -15.51 28.94
CA VAL A 339 -24.49 -14.82 30.23
C VAL A 339 -23.27 -13.96 30.61
N HIS A 340 -22.06 -14.38 30.22
CA HIS A 340 -20.81 -13.75 30.65
C HIS A 340 -20.13 -12.86 29.59
N ARG A 341 -20.70 -12.77 28.38
CA ARG A 341 -20.07 -12.11 27.20
C ARG A 341 -19.68 -10.65 27.47
N LYS A 342 -18.36 -10.37 27.55
CA LYS A 342 -17.82 -8.99 27.60
C LYS A 342 -17.24 -8.45 26.29
N MET A 343 -17.34 -9.18 25.17
CA MET A 343 -16.90 -8.72 23.86
C MET A 343 -17.91 -8.96 22.73
N GLU A 344 -18.26 -7.91 21.99
CA GLU A 344 -19.04 -8.03 20.74
C GLU A 344 -18.18 -8.23 19.48
N SER A 345 -16.93 -7.76 19.43
CA SER A 345 -16.15 -7.62 18.18
C SER A 345 -15.43 -8.87 17.66
N ALA A 346 -15.12 -9.87 18.49
CA ALA A 346 -14.29 -11.02 18.07
C ALA A 346 -15.06 -12.19 17.40
N GLY A 347 -16.36 -12.01 17.14
CA GLY A 347 -17.29 -13.11 16.84
C GLY A 347 -17.07 -13.84 15.50
N GLU A 348 -16.62 -13.15 14.45
CA GLU A 348 -16.52 -13.75 13.10
C GLU A 348 -15.18 -14.43 12.80
N THR A 349 -14.08 -13.97 13.42
CA THR A 349 -12.73 -14.49 13.14
C THR A 349 -12.46 -15.79 13.89
N ILE A 350 -12.90 -15.90 15.15
CA ILE A 350 -12.68 -17.10 15.98
C ILE A 350 -13.60 -18.25 15.55
N PHE A 351 -14.77 -17.96 14.99
CA PHE A 351 -15.69 -18.97 14.42
C PHE A 351 -15.09 -19.79 13.27
N LYS A 352 -13.94 -19.40 12.71
CA LYS A 352 -13.20 -20.17 11.68
C LYS A 352 -12.18 -21.17 12.24
N LEU A 353 -11.88 -21.15 13.54
CA LEU A 353 -10.95 -22.10 14.18
C LEU A 353 -11.65 -23.40 14.62
N ILE A 354 -12.47 -23.97 13.74
CA ILE A 354 -13.16 -25.26 13.92
C ILE A 354 -12.15 -26.41 13.69
N TYR A 355 -11.20 -26.57 14.60
CA TYR A 355 -10.19 -27.64 14.58
C TYR A 355 -9.92 -28.32 15.92
N LEU A 356 -10.69 -28.00 16.97
CA LEU A 356 -10.79 -28.84 18.16
C LEU A 356 -11.87 -29.91 17.94
N ARG A 357 -11.54 -31.18 18.19
CA ARG A 357 -12.37 -32.35 17.85
C ARG A 357 -13.63 -32.53 18.70
N ASP A 358 -13.87 -31.66 19.67
CA ASP A 358 -14.99 -31.75 20.61
C ASP A 358 -15.50 -30.32 20.94
N PRO A 359 -16.73 -29.95 20.53
CA PRO A 359 -17.27 -28.62 20.80
C PRO A 359 -17.44 -28.35 22.30
N VAL A 360 -17.62 -29.39 23.11
CA VAL A 360 -17.79 -29.26 24.57
C VAL A 360 -16.52 -28.73 25.23
N GLN A 361 -15.35 -29.24 24.80
CA GLN A 361 -14.04 -28.79 25.30
C GLN A 361 -13.74 -27.34 24.90
N TYR A 362 -14.03 -26.98 23.65
CA TYR A 362 -13.86 -25.63 23.14
C TYR A 362 -14.69 -24.62 23.94
N ILE A 363 -15.96 -24.92 24.19
CA ILE A 363 -16.80 -23.97 24.92
C ILE A 363 -16.37 -23.88 26.38
N ILE A 364 -16.08 -24.99 27.06
CA ILE A 364 -15.53 -24.99 28.44
C ILE A 364 -14.26 -24.13 28.54
N ALA A 365 -13.38 -24.16 27.52
CA ALA A 365 -12.20 -23.30 27.47
C ALA A 365 -12.57 -21.81 27.35
N LEU A 366 -13.55 -21.43 26.52
CA LEU A 366 -14.09 -20.06 26.49
C LEU A 366 -14.63 -19.61 27.86
N LEU A 367 -15.29 -20.50 28.61
CA LEU A 367 -15.84 -20.14 29.93
C LEU A 367 -14.71 -19.78 30.90
N TYR A 368 -13.62 -20.55 30.86
CA TYR A 368 -12.43 -20.32 31.68
C TYR A 368 -11.70 -19.02 31.29
N ILE A 369 -11.68 -18.66 30.00
CA ILE A 369 -11.10 -17.41 29.48
C ILE A 369 -11.89 -16.19 29.98
N GLU A 370 -13.22 -16.24 30.01
CA GLU A 370 -14.08 -15.17 30.56
C GLU A 370 -14.11 -15.16 32.12
N GLY A 371 -13.25 -15.94 32.79
CA GLY A 371 -13.12 -15.97 34.25
C GLY A 371 -14.16 -16.81 35.00
N PHE A 372 -15.06 -17.50 34.29
CA PHE A 372 -15.97 -18.46 34.91
C PHE A 372 -15.26 -19.79 35.14
N THR A 373 -15.33 -20.33 36.36
CA THR A 373 -14.71 -21.61 36.72
C THR A 373 -15.79 -22.67 37.00
N PRO A 374 -16.45 -23.22 35.96
CA PRO A 374 -17.47 -24.24 36.13
C PRO A 374 -16.85 -25.49 36.77
N ARG A 375 -17.60 -26.15 37.64
CA ARG A 375 -17.22 -27.44 38.25
C ARG A 375 -17.42 -28.59 37.27
N VAL A 376 -16.73 -28.51 36.12
CA VAL A 376 -16.82 -29.47 35.01
C VAL A 376 -16.59 -30.90 35.46
N GLN A 377 -15.75 -31.12 36.49
CA GLN A 377 -15.50 -32.44 37.07
C GLN A 377 -16.78 -33.15 37.55
N ALA A 378 -17.84 -32.41 37.88
CA ALA A 378 -19.12 -32.97 38.30
C ALA A 378 -19.95 -33.57 37.13
N LEU A 379 -19.65 -33.19 35.88
CA LEU A 379 -20.30 -33.76 34.70
C LEU A 379 -19.77 -35.16 34.32
N TYR A 380 -18.62 -35.55 34.86
CA TYR A 380 -17.91 -36.79 34.51
C TYR A 380 -17.77 -37.71 35.75
N PRO A 381 -17.53 -39.02 35.55
CA PRO A 381 -17.11 -39.89 36.64
C PRO A 381 -15.86 -39.35 37.35
N LYS A 382 -15.77 -39.59 38.67
CA LYS A 382 -14.65 -39.11 39.49
C LYS A 382 -13.32 -39.68 38.95
N VAL A 383 -12.42 -38.78 38.53
CA VAL A 383 -11.05 -39.14 38.12
C VAL A 383 -10.23 -39.49 39.36
N GLU A 384 -9.52 -40.61 39.31
CA GLU A 384 -8.57 -41.00 40.35
C GLU A 384 -7.21 -40.33 40.11
N PHE A 385 -6.61 -39.83 41.19
CA PHE A 385 -5.30 -39.18 41.17
C PHE A 385 -4.35 -39.93 42.13
N PRO A 386 -3.06 -40.10 41.78
CA PRO A 386 -2.38 -39.59 40.58
C PRO A 386 -2.82 -40.30 39.29
N VAL A 387 -2.72 -39.60 38.16
CA VAL A 387 -3.03 -40.17 36.84
C VAL A 387 -1.98 -41.20 36.40
N SER A 388 -2.33 -42.05 35.42
CA SER A 388 -1.42 -43.09 34.94
C SER A 388 -0.18 -42.51 34.24
N THR A 389 0.94 -43.24 34.29
CA THR A 389 2.20 -42.85 33.63
C THR A 389 2.13 -42.74 32.10
N GLY A 390 1.08 -43.29 31.48
CA GLY A 390 0.80 -43.16 30.04
C GLY A 390 -0.05 -41.94 29.67
N THR A 391 -0.43 -41.10 30.64
CA THR A 391 -1.21 -39.89 30.37
C THR A 391 -0.33 -38.83 29.67
N PRO A 392 -0.74 -38.27 28.51
CA PRO A 392 0.10 -37.31 27.78
C PRO A 392 0.48 -36.07 28.58
N HIS A 393 1.72 -35.60 28.40
CA HIS A 393 2.19 -34.34 28.99
C HIS A 393 1.46 -33.14 28.38
N LEU A 394 0.98 -32.20 29.20
CA LEU A 394 0.28 -31.00 28.71
C LEU A 394 1.22 -29.92 28.14
N SER A 395 2.52 -29.96 28.46
CA SER A 395 3.48 -28.88 28.15
C SER A 395 3.64 -28.56 26.67
N HIS A 396 3.44 -29.53 25.78
CA HIS A 396 3.57 -29.36 24.33
C HIS A 396 2.30 -28.85 23.63
N HIS A 397 1.20 -28.70 24.38
CA HIS A 397 -0.04 -28.07 23.91
C HIS A 397 -0.20 -26.62 24.37
N VAL A 398 0.70 -26.13 25.24
CA VAL A 398 0.70 -24.74 25.72
C VAL A 398 1.62 -23.92 24.84
N GLU A 399 1.04 -23.29 23.82
CA GLU A 399 1.73 -22.31 22.98
C GLU A 399 1.70 -20.92 23.61
N TRP A 400 2.82 -20.20 23.48
CA TRP A 400 2.97 -18.82 23.96
C TRP A 400 2.91 -17.88 22.76
N MET A 401 2.26 -16.72 22.92
CA MET A 401 2.19 -15.71 21.86
C MET A 401 3.53 -14.96 21.72
N HIS A 402 4.52 -15.61 21.13
CA HIS A 402 5.85 -15.05 20.84
C HIS A 402 5.85 -14.06 19.65
N SER A 403 4.78 -13.27 19.50
CA SER A 403 4.65 -12.22 18.46
C SER A 403 5.47 -10.97 18.81
N GLU A 404 5.64 -10.67 20.10
CA GLU A 404 6.56 -9.63 20.55
C GLU A 404 8.00 -10.11 20.43
N HIS A 405 8.79 -9.42 19.61
CA HIS A 405 10.22 -9.63 19.51
C HIS A 405 10.94 -8.88 20.63
N TRP A 406 11.24 -9.60 21.71
CA TRP A 406 12.07 -9.07 22.80
C TRP A 406 13.50 -8.84 22.31
N ASN A 407 14.10 -7.71 22.71
CA ASN A 407 15.49 -7.40 22.42
C ASN A 407 16.42 -8.36 23.18
N VAL A 408 16.68 -9.51 22.58
CA VAL A 408 17.68 -10.46 23.08
C VAL A 408 19.05 -9.79 23.02
N ILE A 409 19.66 -9.55 24.18
CA ILE A 409 21.02 -9.04 24.29
C ILE A 409 21.96 -10.09 23.68
N LYS A 410 22.26 -9.93 22.39
CA LYS A 410 23.34 -10.69 21.76
C LYS A 410 24.63 -10.25 22.44
N HIS A 411 25.25 -11.17 23.17
CA HIS A 411 26.52 -10.96 23.84
C HIS A 411 27.67 -10.86 22.81
N VAL A 412 27.65 -9.80 22.00
CA VAL A 412 28.82 -9.34 21.28
C VAL A 412 29.82 -8.96 22.35
N ASN A 413 30.97 -9.65 22.38
CA ASN A 413 31.99 -9.45 23.41
C ASN A 413 32.23 -7.96 23.64
N ALA A 414 32.08 -7.53 24.89
CA ALA A 414 32.24 -6.15 25.32
C ALA A 414 33.73 -5.75 25.32
N SER A 415 34.37 -5.79 24.16
CA SER A 415 35.42 -4.83 23.87
C SER A 415 34.74 -3.47 23.81
N VAL A 416 34.74 -2.76 24.95
CA VAL A 416 34.46 -1.32 25.01
C VAL A 416 35.60 -0.63 24.27
N LYS A 417 35.55 -0.70 22.94
CA LYS A 417 36.38 0.10 22.07
C LYS A 417 35.88 1.52 22.23
N LYS A 418 36.81 2.46 22.48
CA LYS A 418 36.58 3.89 22.25
C LYS A 418 36.38 4.08 20.74
N SER A 419 35.18 3.73 20.27
CA SER A 419 34.82 3.72 18.87
C SER A 419 34.66 5.15 18.42
N SER A 420 35.48 5.59 17.48
CA SER A 420 35.24 6.83 16.76
C SER A 420 34.19 6.62 15.65
N SER A 421 33.27 5.67 15.80
CA SER A 421 32.19 5.39 14.87
C SER A 421 30.94 5.01 15.65
N CYS A 422 29.80 5.61 15.29
CA CYS A 422 28.48 5.39 15.88
C CYS A 422 27.47 5.05 14.78
N ASP A 423 26.65 4.03 15.03
CA ASP A 423 25.49 3.69 14.19
C ASP A 423 24.24 4.28 14.82
N PHE A 424 23.63 5.27 14.16
CA PHE A 424 22.30 5.77 14.50
C PHE A 424 21.25 4.98 13.72
N LEU A 425 20.20 4.56 14.41
CA LEU A 425 19.06 3.85 13.84
C LEU A 425 17.83 4.71 14.10
N ILE A 426 17.24 5.24 13.02
CA ILE A 426 16.21 6.27 13.07
C ILE A 426 14.89 5.70 12.56
N ASN A 427 13.85 5.79 13.37
CA ASN A 427 12.53 5.25 13.10
C ASN A 427 11.48 6.34 13.32
N LEU A 428 10.62 6.61 12.33
CA LEU A 428 9.61 7.66 12.42
C LEU A 428 8.43 7.33 13.35
N HIS A 429 8.42 6.14 13.96
CA HIS A 429 7.46 5.72 14.98
C HIS A 429 7.93 5.94 16.42
N GLU A 430 9.21 6.28 16.64
CA GLU A 430 9.77 6.56 17.96
C GLU A 430 9.60 8.03 18.34
N ASP A 431 9.22 8.30 19.59
CA ASP A 431 8.91 9.66 20.07
C ASP A 431 10.13 10.59 19.99
N GLU A 432 11.36 10.06 20.08
CA GLU A 432 12.61 10.82 19.88
C GLU A 432 12.85 11.26 18.43
N HIS A 433 12.14 10.69 17.45
CA HIS A 433 12.42 10.84 16.02
C HIS A 433 11.20 11.29 15.21
N ILE A 434 9.99 11.25 15.79
CA ILE A 434 8.74 11.66 15.14
C ILE A 434 8.77 13.09 14.59
N TYR A 435 9.51 14.00 15.23
CA TYR A 435 9.68 15.39 14.78
C TYR A 435 10.29 15.50 13.37
N LEU A 436 11.06 14.50 12.94
CA LEU A 436 11.67 14.44 11.62
C LEU A 436 10.63 14.30 10.49
N LYS A 437 9.39 13.87 10.79
CA LYS A 437 8.27 13.89 9.84
C LYS A 437 7.96 15.28 9.30
N GLY A 438 8.29 16.34 10.04
CA GLY A 438 8.09 17.72 9.62
C GLY A 438 8.98 18.18 8.45
N ASN A 439 10.10 17.49 8.17
CA ASN A 439 11.02 17.90 7.10
C ASN A 439 10.57 17.36 5.72
N ILE A 440 9.48 17.93 5.21
CA ILE A 440 8.90 17.55 3.92
C ILE A 440 9.48 18.43 2.80
N VAL A 441 10.20 17.81 1.87
CA VAL A 441 10.74 18.47 0.68
C VAL A 441 10.17 17.78 -0.56
N ARG A 442 9.49 18.54 -1.43
CA ARG A 442 8.79 18.01 -2.63
C ARG A 442 7.86 16.83 -2.32
N GLY A 443 7.12 16.91 -1.21
CA GLY A 443 6.18 15.86 -0.77
C GLY A 443 6.82 14.60 -0.20
N LYS A 444 8.13 14.57 0.03
CA LYS A 444 8.84 13.45 0.68
C LYS A 444 9.47 13.89 1.99
N VAL A 445 9.35 13.04 3.01
CA VAL A 445 10.07 13.22 4.27
C VAL A 445 11.55 12.89 4.04
N LEU A 446 12.43 13.89 4.14
CA LEU A 446 13.87 13.71 3.95
C LEU A 446 14.59 13.83 5.30
N TYR A 447 15.70 13.11 5.49
CA TYR A 447 16.54 13.35 6.66
C TYR A 447 17.23 14.73 6.54
N PRO A 448 17.08 15.64 7.52
CA PRO A 448 17.69 16.97 7.45
C PRO A 448 19.21 16.92 7.47
N PHE A 449 19.89 17.73 6.65
CA PHE A 449 21.35 17.91 6.76
C PHE A 449 21.77 18.46 8.14
N SER A 450 20.94 19.27 8.78
CA SER A 450 21.15 19.73 10.16
C SER A 450 21.15 18.58 11.17
N ALA A 451 20.29 17.57 10.99
CA ALA A 451 20.25 16.38 11.83
C ALA A 451 21.52 15.51 11.66
N ALA A 452 22.07 15.43 10.44
CA ALA A 452 23.35 14.78 10.18
C ALA A 452 24.53 15.47 10.89
N LEU A 453 24.60 16.80 10.87
CA LEU A 453 25.61 17.56 11.62
C LEU A 453 25.45 17.38 13.14
N VAL A 454 24.21 17.32 13.62
CA VAL A 454 23.89 16.99 15.01
C VAL A 454 24.39 15.60 15.39
N ALA A 455 24.18 14.57 14.57
CA ALA A 455 24.68 13.22 14.82
C ALA A 455 26.23 13.14 14.86
N VAL A 456 26.92 13.96 14.06
CA VAL A 456 28.39 14.14 14.13
C VAL A 456 28.82 14.75 15.47
N TRP A 457 28.11 15.76 15.96
CA TRP A 457 28.38 16.37 17.27
C TRP A 457 28.07 15.43 18.43
N ASP A 458 26.98 14.67 18.37
CA ASP A 458 26.65 13.65 19.37
C ASP A 458 27.73 12.55 19.42
N THR A 459 28.20 12.08 18.25
CA THR A 459 29.32 11.14 18.16
C THR A 459 30.60 11.73 18.76
N LEU A 460 30.83 13.04 18.62
CA LEU A 460 32.00 13.72 19.19
C LEU A 460 31.92 13.78 20.71
N ALA A 461 30.77 14.18 21.26
CA ALA A 461 30.52 14.22 22.69
C ALA A 461 30.68 12.81 23.32
N MET A 462 30.08 11.79 22.70
CA MET A 462 30.26 10.38 23.08
C MET A 462 31.74 9.94 23.02
N THR A 463 32.48 10.36 21.99
CA THR A 463 33.91 10.03 21.82
C THR A 463 34.80 10.72 22.86
N LEU A 464 34.39 11.87 23.38
CA LEU A 464 35.06 12.60 24.46
C LEU A 464 34.65 12.10 25.86
N GLY A 465 33.46 11.49 25.99
CA GLY A 465 32.89 11.08 27.27
C GLY A 465 32.15 12.21 28.01
N GLU A 466 31.87 13.31 27.32
CA GLU A 466 31.21 14.49 27.86
C GLU A 466 29.76 14.61 27.32
N ARG A 467 28.90 15.35 28.02
CA ARG A 467 27.53 15.57 27.53
C ARG A 467 27.57 16.63 26.43
N LYS A 468 26.81 16.46 25.36
CA LYS A 468 26.70 17.40 24.23
C LYS A 468 26.64 18.89 24.63
N LYS A 469 25.85 19.21 25.66
CA LYS A 469 25.66 20.59 26.18
C LYS A 469 26.93 21.22 26.78
N ASP A 470 27.90 20.40 27.18
CA ASP A 470 29.18 20.82 27.75
C ASP A 470 30.29 20.89 26.67
N VAL A 471 30.03 20.40 25.45
CA VAL A 471 30.99 20.29 24.32
C VAL A 471 30.65 21.29 23.21
N SER A 472 31.48 22.33 23.03
CA SER A 472 31.35 23.23 21.87
C SER A 472 31.99 22.62 20.62
N VAL A 473 31.27 22.64 19.48
CA VAL A 473 31.75 22.14 18.18
C VAL A 473 31.88 23.25 17.15
N GLN A 474 32.91 23.19 16.30
CA GLN A 474 33.03 24.03 15.10
C GLN A 474 33.18 23.14 13.87
N PHE A 475 32.31 23.34 12.88
CA PHE A 475 32.43 22.70 11.57
C PHE A 475 33.17 23.62 10.60
N ARG A 476 34.08 23.05 9.81
CA ARG A 476 34.78 23.70 8.69
C ARG A 476 34.74 22.76 7.48
N ASP A 477 34.73 23.31 6.26
CA ASP A 477 34.77 22.56 4.99
C ASP A 477 33.72 21.43 4.88
N VAL A 478 32.47 21.74 5.25
CA VAL A 478 31.35 20.78 5.20
C VAL A 478 30.89 20.55 3.76
N HIS A 479 31.02 19.30 3.29
CA HIS A 479 30.51 18.86 1.98
C HIS A 479 29.28 17.97 2.14
N LEU A 480 28.19 18.31 1.43
CA LEU A 480 26.90 17.62 1.50
C LEU A 480 26.57 17.02 0.12
N TYR A 481 26.32 15.70 0.07
CA TYR A 481 26.16 14.97 -1.19
C TYR A 481 24.71 14.56 -1.49
N SER A 482 23.97 14.05 -0.50
CA SER A 482 22.60 13.55 -0.70
C SER A 482 21.82 13.48 0.62
N GLN A 483 20.52 13.77 0.58
CA GLN A 483 19.61 13.52 1.70
C GLN A 483 18.91 12.17 1.50
N PRO A 484 18.96 11.23 2.47
CA PRO A 484 18.18 10.01 2.39
C PRO A 484 16.69 10.30 2.62
N ILE A 485 15.83 9.55 1.92
CA ILE A 485 14.38 9.57 2.12
C ILE A 485 14.07 8.71 3.35
N MET A 486 13.24 9.24 4.25
CA MET A 486 12.71 8.48 5.38
C MET A 486 11.35 7.89 5.00
N HIS A 487 11.08 6.67 5.48
CA HIS A 487 9.83 5.95 5.25
C HIS A 487 9.21 5.63 6.62
N ASP A 488 7.89 5.66 6.75
CA ASP A 488 7.23 5.29 8.00
C ASP A 488 7.57 3.84 8.39
N GLN A 489 7.44 2.89 7.45
CA GLN A 489 7.61 1.46 7.71
C GLN A 489 9.06 0.93 7.69
N ARG A 490 10.08 1.78 7.47
CA ARG A 490 11.48 1.32 7.36
C ARG A 490 12.43 2.23 8.14
N GLN A 491 13.16 1.62 9.08
CA GLN A 491 14.25 2.27 9.81
C GLN A 491 15.36 2.76 8.87
N LEU A 492 15.81 4.00 9.08
CA LEU A 492 16.98 4.58 8.42
C LEU A 492 18.22 4.32 9.29
N LYS A 493 19.19 3.58 8.76
CA LYS A 493 20.50 3.40 9.42
C LYS A 493 21.51 4.43 8.89
N LEU A 494 22.12 5.20 9.78
CA LEU A 494 23.20 6.14 9.50
C LEU A 494 24.45 5.73 10.28
N ASN A 495 25.57 5.46 9.58
CA ASN A 495 26.87 5.36 10.22
C ASN A 495 27.55 6.73 10.23
N VAL A 496 28.04 7.16 11.39
CA VAL A 496 28.79 8.39 11.58
C VAL A 496 30.17 8.03 12.11
N SER A 497 31.21 8.31 11.34
CA SER A 497 32.60 8.00 11.71
C SER A 497 33.43 9.27 11.85
N LEU A 498 33.96 9.47 13.04
CA LEU A 498 35.01 10.43 13.40
C LEU A 498 36.38 9.77 13.29
N HIS A 499 37.41 10.59 13.10
CA HIS A 499 38.80 10.14 13.19
C HIS A 499 39.57 11.17 14.03
N ARG A 500 40.25 10.71 15.08
CA ARG A 500 41.07 11.57 15.94
C ARG A 500 42.38 11.90 15.21
N GLY A 501 42.60 13.18 14.95
CA GLY A 501 43.87 13.74 14.47
C GLY A 501 43.84 15.25 14.59
N ASN A 502 44.99 15.87 14.90
CA ASN A 502 45.09 17.30 15.25
C ASN A 502 44.98 18.28 14.06
N GLY A 503 44.56 17.80 12.88
CA GLY A 503 44.33 18.61 11.69
C GLY A 503 45.61 18.98 10.91
N GLN A 504 45.60 18.72 9.60
CA GLN A 504 46.53 19.20 8.56
C GLN A 504 48.06 19.01 8.72
N HIS A 505 48.60 18.57 9.87
CA HIS A 505 50.05 18.41 10.07
C HIS A 505 50.49 16.99 10.44
N GLU A 506 49.67 16.17 11.08
CA GLU A 506 50.06 14.79 11.47
C GLU A 506 50.26 13.85 10.26
N PHE A 507 49.50 14.06 9.18
CA PHE A 507 49.68 13.33 7.92
C PHE A 507 50.88 13.83 7.08
N LYS A 508 51.64 14.83 7.54
CA LYS A 508 52.91 15.25 6.90
C LYS A 508 54.09 14.43 7.45
N SER A 509 53.96 13.10 7.49
CA SER A 509 54.97 12.22 8.13
C SER A 509 56.16 11.86 7.23
N ILE A 510 56.13 12.28 5.96
CA ILE A 510 57.27 12.17 5.03
C ILE A 510 58.35 13.19 5.43
N TYR A 511 59.40 12.73 6.12
CA TYR A 511 60.51 13.55 6.62
C TYR A 511 61.44 14.02 5.50
N SER A 512 61.76 13.13 4.55
CA SER A 512 62.51 13.47 3.34
C SER A 512 62.30 12.44 2.23
N VAL A 513 62.50 12.84 0.97
CA VAL A 513 62.38 11.99 -0.23
C VAL A 513 63.57 12.24 -1.16
N ASN A 514 63.98 11.23 -1.93
CA ASN A 514 64.96 11.42 -2.99
C ASN A 514 64.34 11.98 -4.28
N GLU A 515 65.18 12.55 -5.17
CA GLU A 515 64.75 13.23 -6.40
C GLU A 515 63.84 12.37 -7.30
N ASN A 516 64.08 11.05 -7.33
CA ASN A 516 63.31 10.09 -8.13
C ASN A 516 62.02 9.58 -7.45
N MET A 517 61.64 10.13 -6.29
CA MET A 517 60.43 9.78 -5.51
C MET A 517 60.26 8.27 -5.27
N ASN A 518 61.37 7.53 -5.15
CA ASN A 518 61.38 6.06 -5.00
C ASN A 518 61.93 5.59 -3.65
N LYS A 519 62.52 6.50 -2.85
CA LYS A 519 62.86 6.28 -1.45
C LYS A 519 62.48 7.50 -0.62
N ALA A 520 61.89 7.26 0.54
CA ALA A 520 61.58 8.29 1.52
C ALA A 520 61.94 7.84 2.93
N LYS A 521 62.21 8.81 3.79
CA LYS A 521 62.27 8.62 5.24
C LYS A 521 60.92 9.04 5.82
N LEU A 522 60.23 8.14 6.53
CA LEU A 522 58.93 8.40 7.15
C LEU A 522 59.06 8.43 8.68
N LEU A 523 58.34 9.33 9.34
CA LEU A 523 58.30 9.46 10.79
C LEU A 523 57.46 8.34 11.44
N TRP A 524 57.97 7.75 12.51
CA TRP A 524 57.26 6.73 13.30
C TRP A 524 56.90 7.24 14.70
N ASN A 525 55.60 7.53 14.90
CA ASN A 525 55.05 8.04 16.16
C ASN A 525 54.06 7.04 16.80
N GLU A 526 54.36 5.73 16.73
CA GLU A 526 53.48 4.64 17.22
C GLU A 526 52.06 4.61 16.58
N ASN A 527 51.89 5.23 15.40
CA ASN A 527 50.61 5.35 14.70
C ASN A 527 50.68 4.79 13.27
N TRP A 528 50.23 3.54 13.13
CA TRP A 528 50.15 2.80 11.87
C TRP A 528 49.36 3.53 10.77
N SER A 529 48.30 4.26 11.13
CA SER A 529 47.42 4.95 10.18
C SER A 529 48.18 6.05 9.43
N ILE A 530 48.95 6.85 10.16
CA ILE A 530 49.75 7.96 9.61
C ILE A 530 50.88 7.41 8.73
N LEU A 531 51.54 6.34 9.17
CA LEU A 531 52.65 5.73 8.44
C LEU A 531 52.17 5.11 7.12
N ILE A 532 51.07 4.34 7.14
CA ILE A 532 50.47 3.73 5.95
C ILE A 532 49.97 4.82 4.99
N ASP A 533 49.28 5.84 5.49
CA ASP A 533 48.84 6.96 4.64
C ASP A 533 50.04 7.71 4.03
N SER A 534 51.15 7.86 4.75
CA SER A 534 52.35 8.50 4.21
C SER A 534 53.08 7.62 3.17
N MET A 535 52.99 6.29 3.27
CA MET A 535 53.36 5.39 2.16
C MET A 535 52.43 5.55 0.95
N VAL A 536 51.13 5.76 1.17
CA VAL A 536 50.14 6.03 0.11
C VAL A 536 50.42 7.40 -0.54
N GLN A 537 50.66 8.45 0.23
CA GLN A 537 51.05 9.78 -0.24
C GLN A 537 52.34 9.75 -1.05
N LEU A 538 53.36 8.96 -0.65
CA LEU A 538 54.58 8.79 -1.43
C LEU A 538 54.30 8.24 -2.85
N ASN A 539 53.30 7.35 -2.98
CA ASN A 539 52.84 6.87 -4.28
C ASN A 539 52.00 7.89 -5.06
N VAL A 540 51.33 8.83 -4.37
CA VAL A 540 50.67 9.99 -5.02
C VAL A 540 51.71 10.99 -5.54
N LEU A 541 52.73 11.32 -4.73
CA LEU A 541 53.80 12.27 -5.06
C LEU A 541 54.63 11.81 -6.26
N LYS A 542 54.79 10.50 -6.47
CA LYS A 542 55.47 9.92 -7.63
C LYS A 542 54.70 10.10 -8.96
N ARG A 543 53.41 10.45 -8.93
CA ARG A 543 52.57 10.65 -10.12
C ARG A 543 52.65 12.10 -10.60
N SER A 544 52.48 12.37 -11.89
CA SER A 544 52.37 13.75 -12.39
C SER A 544 51.01 14.38 -12.04
N HIS A 545 50.98 15.50 -11.30
CA HIS A 545 49.73 16.16 -10.89
C HIS A 545 49.62 17.63 -11.32
N LEU A 546 48.65 17.90 -12.22
CA LEU A 546 48.08 19.22 -12.50
C LEU A 546 46.78 19.37 -11.71
N GLY A 547 46.86 19.74 -10.43
CA GLY A 547 45.71 20.18 -9.63
C GLY A 547 44.59 19.16 -9.35
N ILE A 548 44.84 17.86 -9.48
CA ILE A 548 43.84 16.80 -9.27
C ILE A 548 44.14 16.02 -7.98
N ILE A 549 43.15 15.88 -7.11
CA ILE A 549 43.23 15.05 -5.90
C ILE A 549 43.02 13.57 -6.26
N ALA A 550 43.85 12.67 -5.73
CA ALA A 550 43.74 11.23 -5.97
C ALA A 550 43.59 10.47 -4.65
N GLN A 551 42.55 9.64 -4.53
CA GLN A 551 42.28 8.78 -3.38
C GLN A 551 42.57 7.32 -3.74
N PRO A 552 43.19 6.51 -2.86
CA PRO A 552 43.35 5.07 -3.11
C PRO A 552 41.99 4.40 -3.32
N SER A 553 41.88 3.58 -4.35
CA SER A 553 40.68 2.85 -4.75
C SER A 553 40.81 1.33 -4.65
N LEU A 554 42.04 0.81 -4.63
CA LEU A 554 42.36 -0.59 -4.37
C LEU A 554 43.79 -0.68 -3.83
N ILE A 555 44.01 -1.53 -2.83
CA ILE A 555 45.33 -2.03 -2.45
C ILE A 555 45.20 -3.56 -2.53
N ARG A 556 45.90 -4.21 -3.47
CA ARG A 556 45.74 -5.66 -3.73
C ARG A 556 46.35 -6.51 -2.61
N GLU A 557 47.38 -6.02 -1.96
CA GLU A 557 48.04 -6.68 -0.82
C GLU A 557 48.53 -5.60 0.16
N LEU A 558 48.17 -5.75 1.44
CA LEU A 558 48.79 -5.02 2.56
C LEU A 558 49.21 -6.06 3.60
N SER A 559 50.51 -6.23 3.80
CA SER A 559 51.07 -7.08 4.85
C SER A 559 51.77 -6.22 5.90
N ILE A 560 51.50 -6.46 7.18
CA ILE A 560 52.15 -5.79 8.31
C ILE A 560 52.81 -6.85 9.18
N ASP A 561 54.14 -6.91 9.15
CA ASP A 561 54.96 -7.72 10.04
C ASP A 561 55.41 -6.83 11.22
N VAL A 562 54.70 -6.95 12.35
CA VAL A 562 54.89 -6.09 13.52
C VAL A 562 56.26 -6.32 14.16
N GLU A 563 56.71 -7.56 14.29
CA GLU A 563 58.03 -7.87 14.84
C GLU A 563 59.17 -7.31 14.00
N LYS A 564 59.07 -7.42 12.68
CA LYS A 564 60.04 -6.84 11.76
C LYS A 564 59.99 -5.31 11.78
N HIS A 565 58.80 -4.72 11.93
CA HIS A 565 58.62 -3.27 12.00
C HIS A 565 59.37 -2.66 13.19
N TYR A 566 59.19 -3.20 14.40
CA TYR A 566 59.91 -2.72 15.59
C TYR A 566 61.43 -3.03 15.57
N LYS A 567 61.92 -3.82 14.59
CA LYS A 567 63.34 -4.09 14.33
C LYS A 567 63.93 -3.24 13.18
N SER A 568 63.18 -2.29 12.61
CA SER A 568 63.57 -1.59 11.37
C SER A 568 63.35 -0.06 11.36
N TYR A 569 63.23 0.58 12.53
CA TYR A 569 63.33 2.03 12.66
C TYR A 569 64.71 2.45 13.18
N ASP A 570 65.24 3.54 12.64
CA ASP A 570 66.44 4.22 13.16
C ASP A 570 65.98 5.38 14.08
N GLU A 571 66.68 5.62 15.19
CA GLU A 571 66.43 6.74 16.09
C GLU A 571 67.48 7.83 15.84
N LEU A 572 67.05 9.03 15.44
CA LEU A 572 67.93 10.17 15.16
C LEU A 572 68.47 10.79 16.45
N THR A 573 69.51 11.63 16.32
CA THR A 573 70.19 12.29 17.45
C THR A 573 69.31 13.24 18.28
N ASP A 574 68.10 13.54 17.81
CA ASP A 574 67.08 14.35 18.49
C ASP A 574 65.95 13.51 19.13
N GLY A 575 66.05 12.17 19.07
CA GLY A 575 65.02 11.24 19.56
C GLY A 575 63.91 10.92 18.54
N THR A 576 63.98 11.47 17.32
CA THR A 576 62.97 11.19 16.28
C THR A 576 63.18 9.81 15.66
N ARG A 577 62.14 8.96 15.68
CA ARG A 577 62.15 7.64 15.04
C ARG A 577 61.77 7.74 13.56
N VAL A 578 62.58 7.13 12.70
CA VAL A 578 62.46 7.25 11.24
C VAL A 578 62.63 5.89 10.57
N ILE A 579 61.83 5.63 9.53
CA ILE A 579 61.81 4.36 8.79
C ILE A 579 61.99 4.63 7.29
N GLU A 580 62.86 3.87 6.63
CA GLU A 580 63.06 3.98 5.17
C GLU A 580 61.92 3.26 4.40
N ALA A 581 61.11 4.05 3.70
CA ALA A 581 60.13 3.58 2.72
C ALA A 581 60.77 3.50 1.33
N LYS A 582 60.48 2.41 0.60
CA LYS A 582 60.95 2.15 -0.78
C LYS A 582 59.76 1.87 -1.68
N VAL A 583 59.63 2.62 -2.77
CA VAL A 583 58.64 2.37 -3.84
C VAL A 583 59.34 1.71 -5.01
N ASP A 584 59.10 0.42 -5.18
CA ASP A 584 59.54 -0.38 -6.31
C ASP A 584 58.49 -0.32 -7.44
N PRO A 585 58.75 0.43 -8.54
CA PRO A 585 57.80 0.54 -9.65
C PRO A 585 57.63 -0.75 -10.45
N LEU A 586 58.60 -1.67 -10.43
CA LEU A 586 58.55 -2.88 -11.27
C LEU A 586 57.57 -3.92 -10.72
N PHE A 587 57.39 -3.94 -9.40
CA PHE A 587 56.47 -4.85 -8.71
C PHE A 587 55.23 -4.14 -8.14
N ASP A 588 55.02 -2.87 -8.51
CA ASP A 588 54.03 -1.93 -7.94
C ASP A 588 53.93 -2.06 -6.41
N LYS A 589 55.10 -2.06 -5.76
CA LYS A 589 55.27 -2.44 -4.35
C LYS A 589 55.87 -1.27 -3.58
N THR A 590 55.27 -0.93 -2.45
CA THR A 590 55.84 0.03 -1.49
C THR A 590 56.06 -0.63 -0.15
N SER A 591 57.29 -0.64 0.35
CA SER A 591 57.65 -1.25 1.63
C SER A 591 58.31 -0.27 2.57
N CYS A 592 57.91 -0.26 3.85
CA CYS A 592 58.44 0.60 4.91
C CYS A 592 58.56 -0.23 6.20
N GLY A 593 59.79 -0.54 6.61
CA GLY A 593 60.05 -1.47 7.72
C GLY A 593 59.36 -2.82 7.53
N GLY A 594 58.50 -3.20 8.47
CA GLY A 594 57.64 -4.39 8.39
C GLY A 594 56.38 -4.28 7.52
N ILE A 595 56.06 -3.09 6.96
CA ILE A 595 54.87 -2.88 6.13
C ILE A 595 55.22 -3.09 4.65
N VAL A 596 54.35 -3.79 3.92
CA VAL A 596 54.37 -3.87 2.46
C VAL A 596 52.97 -3.63 1.90
N LEU A 597 52.86 -2.68 0.99
CA LEU A 597 51.72 -2.44 0.12
C LEU A 597 52.05 -2.94 -1.29
N ARG A 598 51.11 -3.56 -2.00
CA ARG A 598 51.24 -3.87 -3.44
C ARG A 598 50.00 -3.52 -4.24
N ASN A 599 50.23 -3.17 -5.50
CA ASN A 599 49.21 -2.86 -6.51
C ASN A 599 48.25 -1.76 -6.00
N ILE A 600 48.79 -0.61 -5.63
CA ILE A 600 48.00 0.51 -5.11
C ILE A 600 47.39 1.28 -6.29
N LYS A 601 46.10 1.09 -6.52
CA LYS A 601 45.33 1.87 -7.50
C LYS A 601 44.70 3.06 -6.82
N PHE A 602 44.59 4.17 -7.55
CA PHE A 602 43.95 5.40 -7.09
C PHE A 602 42.90 5.87 -8.08
N ARG A 603 41.84 6.47 -7.55
CA ARG A 603 40.76 7.15 -8.27
C ARG A 603 40.94 8.65 -8.12
N ASN A 604 40.83 9.38 -9.22
CA ASN A 604 40.87 10.84 -9.21
C ASN A 604 39.52 11.40 -8.71
N ILE A 605 39.57 12.44 -7.89
CA ILE A 605 38.41 13.19 -7.38
C ILE A 605 38.48 14.61 -7.95
N VAL A 606 37.34 15.08 -8.45
CA VAL A 606 37.15 16.50 -8.84
C VAL A 606 36.47 17.20 -7.66
N THR A 607 37.17 18.12 -7.00
CA THR A 607 36.66 18.86 -5.84
C THR A 607 36.44 20.33 -6.20
N GLY A 608 35.20 20.79 -6.18
CA GLY A 608 34.87 22.21 -6.32
C GLY A 608 33.36 22.48 -6.38
N THR A 609 32.85 23.24 -5.43
CA THR A 609 31.55 23.94 -5.54
C THR A 609 31.71 25.18 -6.44
N PRO A 610 30.68 25.55 -7.22
CA PRO A 610 30.75 26.69 -8.14
C PRO A 610 30.57 28.02 -7.38
N SER A 611 31.66 28.61 -6.90
CA SER A 611 31.62 29.96 -6.31
C SER A 611 32.88 30.79 -6.60
N LYS A 612 32.66 31.88 -7.34
CA LYS A 612 33.54 33.04 -7.63
C LYS A 612 34.71 32.87 -8.63
N ILE A 613 34.52 33.57 -9.77
CA ILE A 613 35.50 34.42 -10.49
C ILE A 613 36.59 33.63 -11.27
N ALA A 614 36.92 33.95 -12.52
CA ALA A 614 36.68 35.19 -13.29
C ALA A 614 35.91 34.98 -14.60
N LEU A 615 35.08 35.98 -14.95
CA LEU A 615 34.93 36.36 -16.35
C LEU A 615 36.21 37.11 -16.76
N GLU A 616 36.90 36.64 -17.80
CA GLU A 616 37.61 37.55 -18.70
C GLU A 616 36.86 37.61 -20.02
N LEU A 617 36.68 38.83 -20.52
CA LEU A 617 35.93 39.09 -21.74
C LEU A 617 36.77 38.72 -22.97
N ALA A 618 36.10 38.13 -23.96
CA ALA A 618 36.44 38.37 -25.36
C ALA A 618 35.25 39.08 -26.01
N VAL A 619 35.34 40.41 -26.11
CA VAL A 619 34.44 41.23 -26.94
C VAL A 619 34.94 41.18 -28.37
N ALA A 620 34.12 40.67 -29.29
CA ALA A 620 34.09 40.87 -30.74
C ALA A 620 33.07 39.85 -31.29
N SER A 621 32.22 40.08 -32.29
CA SER A 621 31.82 41.22 -33.11
C SER A 621 30.80 40.63 -34.10
N THR A 622 29.79 41.40 -34.49
CA THR A 622 28.94 41.25 -35.70
C THR A 622 29.13 40.02 -36.64
N SER A 623 28.08 39.20 -36.72
CA SER A 623 27.48 38.52 -37.90
C SER A 623 28.27 37.48 -38.76
N ASP A 624 27.54 36.87 -39.72
CA ASP A 624 28.00 36.19 -40.94
C ASP A 624 28.39 34.69 -40.92
N ASN A 625 27.83 33.85 -40.03
CA ASN A 625 28.07 32.37 -40.08
C ASN A 625 26.83 31.51 -39.73
N VAL A 626 25.71 31.78 -40.40
CA VAL A 626 24.49 30.94 -40.29
C VAL A 626 24.62 29.71 -41.20
N VAL A 627 24.32 28.53 -40.65
CA VAL A 627 24.29 27.26 -41.38
C VAL A 627 22.92 26.61 -41.24
N VAL A 628 22.33 26.22 -42.36
CA VAL A 628 21.13 25.36 -42.41
C VAL A 628 21.59 23.91 -42.26
N VAL A 629 21.26 23.29 -41.13
CA VAL A 629 21.72 21.93 -40.81
C VAL A 629 20.86 20.91 -41.54
N GLN A 630 21.51 20.04 -42.30
CA GLN A 630 20.89 18.94 -43.02
C GLN A 630 20.93 17.64 -42.19
N TYR A 631 22.07 17.38 -41.54
CA TYR A 631 22.29 16.22 -40.69
C TYR A 631 23.05 16.60 -39.42
N ALA A 632 22.59 16.11 -38.28
CA ALA A 632 23.23 16.29 -36.98
C ALA A 632 23.58 14.93 -36.33
N GLY A 633 24.74 14.87 -35.67
CA GLY A 633 25.23 13.68 -34.96
C GLY A 633 24.72 13.58 -33.53
N VAL A 634 24.19 12.40 -33.17
CA VAL A 634 23.81 12.09 -31.78
C VAL A 634 24.97 11.39 -31.06
N ASN A 635 25.33 11.87 -29.87
CA ASN A 635 26.51 11.43 -29.14
C ASN A 635 26.17 10.82 -27.76
N VAL A 636 27.14 10.09 -27.19
CA VAL A 636 26.99 9.50 -25.84
C VAL A 636 26.85 10.59 -24.75
N ALA A 637 27.36 11.79 -25.00
CA ALA A 637 27.10 12.95 -24.13
C ALA A 637 25.60 13.31 -24.10
N ASP A 638 24.94 13.32 -25.26
CA ASP A 638 23.51 13.62 -25.39
C ASP A 638 22.63 12.59 -24.67
N ILE A 639 22.98 11.29 -24.72
CA ILE A 639 22.30 10.27 -23.91
C ILE A 639 22.42 10.58 -22.42
N ASN A 640 23.64 10.80 -21.92
CA ASN A 640 23.87 10.99 -20.48
C ASN A 640 23.17 12.26 -19.96
N LYS A 641 22.99 13.26 -20.82
CA LYS A 641 22.22 14.47 -20.57
C LYS A 641 20.71 14.16 -20.53
N ALA A 642 20.18 13.48 -21.55
CA ALA A 642 18.78 13.05 -21.60
C ALA A 642 18.39 12.08 -20.46
N ALA A 643 19.35 11.29 -19.96
CA ALA A 643 19.17 10.37 -18.83
C ALA A 643 19.38 11.02 -17.44
N GLY A 644 19.71 12.32 -17.37
CA GLY A 644 19.94 13.04 -16.11
C GLY A 644 21.22 12.67 -15.35
N VAL A 645 22.16 11.97 -15.99
CA VAL A 645 23.48 11.60 -15.43
C VAL A 645 24.44 12.79 -15.45
N ILE A 646 24.24 13.73 -16.38
CA ILE A 646 24.87 15.06 -16.38
C ILE A 646 23.81 16.06 -15.92
N PRO A 647 24.05 16.86 -14.88
CA PRO A 647 23.07 17.85 -14.42
C PRO A 647 22.86 18.93 -15.49
N PHE A 648 21.61 19.34 -15.67
CA PHE A 648 21.26 20.47 -16.52
C PHE A 648 21.75 21.77 -15.86
N ALA A 649 22.67 22.46 -16.52
CA ALA A 649 22.94 23.87 -16.26
C ALA A 649 21.97 24.73 -17.08
N ASP A 650 21.51 25.86 -16.52
CA ASP A 650 20.39 26.64 -17.10
C ASP A 650 20.64 27.14 -18.54
N ASP A 651 21.91 27.30 -18.95
CA ASP A 651 22.30 27.71 -20.32
C ASP A 651 22.50 26.55 -21.33
N GLU A 652 22.33 25.29 -20.93
CA GLU A 652 22.61 24.13 -21.81
C GLU A 652 21.40 23.21 -22.08
N ASN A 653 20.25 23.74 -22.46
CA ASN A 653 19.09 22.91 -22.88
C ASN A 653 19.19 22.30 -24.30
N TYR A 654 20.35 22.42 -24.96
CA TYR A 654 20.55 22.02 -26.35
C TYR A 654 21.37 20.70 -26.49
N PHE A 655 21.13 19.96 -27.57
CA PHE A 655 21.74 18.64 -27.86
C PHE A 655 22.54 18.64 -29.17
N GLY A 656 23.52 17.73 -29.27
CA GLY A 656 24.36 17.52 -30.44
C GLY A 656 25.54 18.50 -30.55
N MET A 657 26.64 18.02 -31.16
CA MET A 657 27.89 18.76 -31.33
C MET A 657 28.38 18.80 -32.79
N ASP A 658 28.22 17.72 -33.55
CA ASP A 658 28.63 17.62 -34.95
C ASP A 658 27.47 17.75 -35.95
N PHE A 659 27.73 18.47 -37.05
CA PHE A 659 26.74 18.76 -38.09
C PHE A 659 27.33 18.72 -39.50
N SER A 660 26.44 18.62 -40.50
CA SER A 660 26.69 19.01 -41.89
C SER A 660 25.50 19.79 -42.44
N GLY A 661 25.75 20.69 -43.39
CA GLY A 661 24.73 21.58 -43.91
C GLY A 661 25.20 22.46 -45.06
N LEU A 662 24.40 23.50 -45.32
CA LEU A 662 24.69 24.56 -46.27
C LEU A 662 24.92 25.85 -45.50
N ALA A 663 26.06 26.51 -45.75
CA ALA A 663 26.29 27.86 -45.30
C ALA A 663 25.38 28.85 -46.07
N GLU A 664 25.22 30.06 -45.56
CA GLU A 664 24.48 31.14 -46.22
C GLU A 664 25.02 31.48 -47.63
N SER A 665 26.31 31.22 -47.87
CA SER A 665 26.97 31.30 -49.19
C SER A 665 26.57 30.19 -50.19
N GLY A 666 25.78 29.21 -49.76
CA GLY A 666 25.46 27.99 -50.52
C GLY A 666 26.54 26.90 -50.48
N GLU A 667 27.67 27.15 -49.82
CA GLU A 667 28.76 26.18 -49.71
C GLU A 667 28.39 25.00 -48.81
N ARG A 668 28.85 23.80 -49.21
CA ARG A 668 28.65 22.55 -48.46
C ARG A 668 29.67 22.46 -47.33
N VAL A 669 29.20 22.52 -46.08
CA VAL A 669 30.06 22.57 -44.89
C VAL A 669 29.75 21.44 -43.90
N MET A 670 30.77 21.02 -43.16
CA MET A 670 30.67 20.14 -41.99
C MET A 670 31.45 20.76 -40.83
N GLY A 671 31.01 20.56 -39.59
CA GLY A 671 31.65 21.25 -38.47
C GLY A 671 31.25 20.80 -37.08
N LEU A 672 31.76 21.53 -36.09
CA LEU A 672 31.49 21.36 -34.66
C LEU A 672 30.97 22.64 -34.02
N VAL A 673 29.90 22.52 -33.23
CA VAL A 673 29.40 23.54 -32.30
C VAL A 673 29.51 23.05 -30.86
N LYS A 674 29.57 23.98 -29.90
CA LYS A 674 29.69 23.65 -28.47
C LYS A 674 28.50 22.79 -27.99
N ASN A 675 27.29 23.19 -28.35
CA ASN A 675 26.02 22.49 -28.12
C ASN A 675 25.00 22.94 -29.18
N GLY A 676 23.95 22.15 -29.43
CA GLY A 676 22.82 22.56 -30.26
C GLY A 676 22.95 22.27 -31.76
N ALA A 677 23.81 21.33 -32.14
CA ALA A 677 23.86 20.84 -33.53
C ALA A 677 22.52 20.21 -33.99
N ILE A 678 21.72 19.67 -33.07
CA ILE A 678 20.37 19.15 -33.35
C ILE A 678 19.38 20.33 -33.34
N SER A 679 19.50 21.18 -34.36
CA SER A 679 18.65 22.33 -34.65
C SER A 679 18.60 22.50 -36.18
N THR A 680 17.51 23.02 -36.75
CA THR A 680 17.40 23.26 -38.20
C THR A 680 18.33 24.36 -38.69
N VAL A 681 18.65 25.32 -37.82
CA VAL A 681 19.57 26.44 -38.08
C VAL A 681 20.51 26.59 -36.89
N ILE A 682 21.79 26.82 -37.16
CA ILE A 682 22.83 27.08 -36.16
C ILE A 682 23.74 28.24 -36.59
N THR A 683 24.41 28.85 -35.62
CA THR A 683 25.55 29.74 -35.87
C THR A 683 26.83 29.00 -35.52
N ALA A 684 27.73 28.80 -36.49
CA ALA A 684 28.93 28.00 -36.32
C ALA A 684 30.21 28.87 -36.33
N GLN A 685 31.25 28.45 -35.61
CA GLN A 685 32.54 29.15 -35.60
C GLN A 685 33.38 28.75 -36.82
N PRO A 686 33.91 29.69 -37.64
CA PRO A 686 34.74 29.39 -38.82
C PRO A 686 35.92 28.45 -38.56
N ASP A 687 36.50 28.50 -37.36
CA ASP A 687 37.64 27.67 -36.96
C ASP A 687 37.31 26.19 -36.74
N MET A 688 36.01 25.87 -36.68
CA MET A 688 35.45 24.53 -36.47
C MET A 688 34.54 24.11 -37.63
N MET A 689 34.70 24.74 -38.80
CA MET A 689 34.04 24.37 -40.05
C MET A 689 35.08 23.93 -41.09
N TRP A 690 34.71 22.93 -41.89
CA TRP A 690 35.48 22.41 -43.02
C TRP A 690 34.58 22.27 -44.25
N PRO A 691 35.09 22.55 -45.47
CA PRO A 691 34.35 22.30 -46.69
C PRO A 691 34.17 20.79 -46.90
N VAL A 692 33.00 20.38 -47.38
CA VAL A 692 32.72 18.98 -47.71
C VAL A 692 33.27 18.66 -49.11
N PRO A 693 34.14 17.66 -49.27
CA PRO A 693 34.65 17.26 -50.59
C PRO A 693 33.51 16.94 -51.56
N ALA A 694 33.68 17.34 -52.83
CA ALA A 694 32.64 17.17 -53.86
C ALA A 694 32.17 15.70 -54.02
N HIS A 695 33.05 14.73 -53.74
CA HIS A 695 32.79 13.30 -53.82
C HIS A 695 32.17 12.66 -52.56
N TRP A 696 31.91 13.44 -51.50
CA TRP A 696 31.18 12.98 -50.30
C TRP A 696 29.76 13.53 -50.30
N SER A 697 28.78 12.77 -49.79
CA SER A 697 27.46 13.33 -49.46
C SER A 697 27.52 14.18 -48.16
N LEU A 698 26.49 14.99 -47.89
CA LEU A 698 26.40 15.69 -46.60
C LEU A 698 26.23 14.66 -45.45
N GLU A 699 25.48 13.59 -45.71
CA GLU A 699 25.24 12.51 -44.75
C GLU A 699 26.54 11.76 -44.38
N ASP A 700 27.44 11.54 -45.34
CA ASP A 700 28.81 11.05 -45.09
C ASP A 700 29.60 12.04 -44.24
N ALA A 701 29.55 13.32 -44.60
CA ALA A 701 30.31 14.39 -43.97
C ALA A 701 29.93 14.59 -42.49
N ALA A 702 28.66 14.48 -42.13
CA ALA A 702 28.20 14.56 -40.74
C ALA A 702 28.84 13.50 -39.82
N THR A 703 29.36 12.39 -40.38
CA THR A 703 29.98 11.33 -39.55
C THR A 703 31.39 11.66 -39.08
N VAL A 704 32.06 12.61 -39.73
CA VAL A 704 33.52 12.79 -39.66
C VAL A 704 33.99 13.73 -38.53
N PRO A 705 33.47 14.96 -38.37
CA PRO A 705 34.10 15.99 -37.55
C PRO A 705 34.48 15.54 -36.14
N LEU A 706 33.52 15.12 -35.32
CA LEU A 706 33.79 14.85 -33.90
C LEU A 706 34.63 13.58 -33.69
N ALA A 707 34.36 12.51 -34.44
CA ALA A 707 35.06 11.23 -34.29
C ALA A 707 36.54 11.34 -34.72
N TYR A 708 36.84 12.01 -35.84
CA TYR A 708 38.21 12.16 -36.31
C TYR A 708 38.98 13.23 -35.54
N VAL A 709 38.36 14.33 -35.13
CA VAL A 709 38.98 15.33 -34.24
C VAL A 709 39.43 14.66 -32.93
N GLN A 710 38.57 13.85 -32.30
CA GLN A 710 38.92 13.08 -31.10
C GLN A 710 40.05 12.08 -31.36
N ALA A 711 40.01 11.34 -32.47
CA ALA A 711 41.05 10.36 -32.80
C ALA A 711 42.42 11.00 -33.06
N PHE A 712 42.49 12.10 -33.84
CA PHE A 712 43.73 12.85 -34.07
C PHE A 712 44.26 13.52 -32.80
N TYR A 713 43.38 14.05 -31.95
CA TYR A 713 43.78 14.58 -30.64
C TYR A 713 44.52 13.53 -29.81
N CYS A 714 43.90 12.36 -29.65
CA CYS A 714 44.44 11.29 -28.82
C CYS A 714 45.72 10.66 -29.43
N LEU A 715 45.74 10.39 -30.74
CA LEU A 715 46.85 9.67 -31.37
C LEU A 715 48.01 10.60 -31.80
N LYS A 716 47.72 11.66 -32.57
CA LYS A 716 48.74 12.51 -33.23
C LYS A 716 49.21 13.64 -32.30
N ILE A 717 48.29 14.35 -31.62
CA ILE A 717 48.65 15.49 -30.76
C ILE A 717 49.21 15.03 -29.42
N LYS A 718 48.45 14.22 -28.67
CA LYS A 718 48.80 13.87 -27.28
C LYS A 718 49.92 12.85 -27.18
N ASN A 719 49.95 11.85 -28.06
CA ASN A 719 50.88 10.71 -27.98
C ASN A 719 51.91 10.64 -29.13
N LYS A 720 51.93 11.61 -30.06
CA LYS A 720 52.91 11.72 -31.17
C LYS A 720 53.18 10.40 -31.92
N LEU A 721 52.10 9.78 -32.44
CA LEU A 721 52.14 8.48 -33.11
C LEU A 721 53.27 8.33 -34.15
N GLY A 722 54.16 7.34 -33.94
CA GLY A 722 55.24 6.98 -34.85
C GLY A 722 54.96 5.72 -35.68
N ARG A 723 55.70 5.51 -36.78
CA ARG A 723 55.61 4.29 -37.60
C ARG A 723 55.96 3.05 -36.77
N ASN A 724 55.32 1.92 -37.07
CA ASN A 724 55.45 0.63 -36.37
C ASN A 724 55.06 0.61 -34.88
N THR A 725 54.44 1.66 -34.34
CA THR A 725 53.90 1.62 -32.96
C THR A 725 52.71 0.66 -32.83
N LYS A 726 52.60 -0.01 -31.68
CA LYS A 726 51.52 -0.94 -31.31
C LYS A 726 50.39 -0.17 -30.63
N VAL A 727 49.19 -0.19 -31.18
CA VAL A 727 48.05 0.60 -30.68
C VAL A 727 46.86 -0.31 -30.37
N LEU A 728 46.40 -0.30 -29.12
CA LEU A 728 45.14 -0.95 -28.71
C LEU A 728 43.99 0.05 -28.73
N ILE A 729 42.92 -0.25 -29.46
CA ILE A 729 41.74 0.62 -29.62
C ILE A 729 40.51 -0.12 -29.12
N HIS A 730 39.98 0.27 -27.96
CA HIS A 730 38.78 -0.38 -27.41
C HIS A 730 37.50 0.02 -28.15
N GLY A 731 36.62 -0.95 -28.39
CA GLY A 731 35.32 -0.71 -29.03
C GLY A 731 35.44 -0.29 -30.50
N GLY A 732 36.31 -0.94 -31.27
CA GLY A 732 36.69 -0.55 -32.64
C GLY A 732 35.52 -0.32 -33.61
N ALA A 733 34.39 -1.01 -33.42
CA ALA A 733 33.20 -0.87 -34.25
C ALA A 733 32.40 0.43 -34.01
N GLY A 734 32.68 1.18 -32.94
CA GLY A 734 32.11 2.51 -32.67
C GLY A 734 32.80 3.61 -33.48
N ALA A 735 32.18 4.79 -33.58
CA ALA A 735 32.65 5.85 -34.47
C ALA A 735 34.10 6.32 -34.20
N LEU A 736 34.44 6.60 -32.93
CA LEU A 736 35.81 6.94 -32.52
C LEU A 736 36.80 5.79 -32.78
N GLY A 737 36.37 4.55 -32.54
CA GLY A 737 37.18 3.36 -32.78
C GLY A 737 37.54 3.20 -34.26
N GLN A 738 36.57 3.34 -35.17
CA GLN A 738 36.80 3.28 -36.61
C GLN A 738 37.75 4.39 -37.09
N ALA A 739 37.55 5.63 -36.63
CA ALA A 739 38.42 6.77 -36.97
C ALA A 739 39.87 6.55 -36.48
N ALA A 740 40.04 6.08 -35.24
CA ALA A 740 41.36 5.77 -34.68
C ALA A 740 42.06 4.61 -35.40
N ILE A 741 41.33 3.56 -35.78
CA ILE A 741 41.86 2.44 -36.57
C ILE A 741 42.33 2.94 -37.95
N SER A 742 41.54 3.78 -38.62
CA SER A 742 41.90 4.35 -39.94
C SER A 742 43.21 5.15 -39.88
N ILE A 743 43.36 6.02 -38.87
CA ILE A 743 44.57 6.83 -38.68
C ILE A 743 45.79 5.95 -38.35
N ALA A 744 45.63 5.00 -37.43
CA ALA A 744 46.74 4.14 -37.00
C ALA A 744 47.23 3.23 -38.13
N LEU A 745 46.33 2.60 -38.90
CA LEU A 745 46.71 1.79 -40.07
C LEU A 745 47.41 2.65 -41.14
N ALA A 746 46.92 3.85 -41.43
CA ALA A 746 47.54 4.75 -42.40
C ALA A 746 48.95 5.24 -41.99
N MET A 747 49.22 5.30 -40.68
CA MET A 747 50.56 5.61 -40.15
C MET A 747 51.48 4.39 -40.03
N GLY A 748 51.03 3.19 -40.45
CA GLY A 748 51.81 1.96 -40.40
C GLY A 748 51.95 1.39 -38.99
N CYS A 749 50.96 1.59 -38.14
CA CYS A 749 50.92 1.05 -36.77
C CYS A 749 50.36 -0.37 -36.74
N GLN A 750 50.80 -1.18 -35.77
CA GLN A 750 50.21 -2.48 -35.48
C GLN A 750 48.96 -2.29 -34.61
N VAL A 751 47.78 -2.48 -35.20
CA VAL A 751 46.50 -2.19 -34.53
C VAL A 751 45.88 -3.43 -33.91
N PHE A 752 45.61 -3.33 -32.62
CA PHE A 752 44.79 -4.25 -31.83
C PHE A 752 43.45 -3.59 -31.50
N THR A 753 42.36 -4.34 -31.45
CA THR A 753 41.05 -3.76 -31.11
C THR A 753 40.11 -4.73 -30.42
N THR A 754 39.06 -4.22 -29.76
CA THR A 754 38.02 -5.04 -29.14
C THR A 754 36.63 -4.76 -29.69
N VAL A 755 35.82 -5.82 -29.81
CA VAL A 755 34.41 -5.75 -30.25
C VAL A 755 33.50 -6.63 -29.39
N ALA A 756 32.24 -6.25 -29.27
CA ALA A 756 31.30 -6.92 -28.36
C ALA A 756 30.67 -8.21 -28.91
N ASP A 757 30.78 -8.46 -30.23
CA ASP A 757 30.13 -9.58 -30.91
C ASP A 757 30.80 -9.90 -32.26
N GLN A 758 30.58 -11.14 -32.75
CA GLN A 758 31.17 -11.65 -33.98
C GLN A 758 30.70 -10.90 -35.24
N SER A 759 29.48 -10.31 -35.22
CA SER A 759 29.00 -9.52 -36.35
C SER A 759 29.75 -8.19 -36.48
N LYS A 760 30.14 -7.57 -35.36
CA LYS A 760 31.03 -6.41 -35.31
C LYS A 760 32.47 -6.77 -35.70
N LYS A 761 32.96 -7.98 -35.37
CA LYS A 761 34.25 -8.52 -35.85
C LYS A 761 34.28 -8.59 -37.39
N LEU A 762 33.29 -9.26 -37.98
CA LEU A 762 33.14 -9.40 -39.44
C LEU A 762 32.99 -8.04 -40.14
N PHE A 763 32.21 -7.12 -39.56
CA PHE A 763 32.05 -5.76 -40.07
C PHE A 763 33.39 -4.99 -40.10
N LEU A 764 34.18 -5.01 -39.02
CA LEU A 764 35.49 -4.35 -39.00
C LEU A 764 36.46 -4.93 -40.02
N LYS A 765 36.50 -6.26 -40.19
CA LYS A 765 37.36 -6.89 -41.21
C LYS A 765 36.96 -6.54 -42.64
N LYS A 766 35.66 -6.34 -42.91
CA LYS A 766 35.19 -5.85 -44.21
C LYS A 766 35.62 -4.41 -44.49
N LEU A 767 35.65 -3.56 -43.45
CA LEU A 767 35.97 -2.13 -43.57
C LEU A 767 37.49 -1.85 -43.53
N PHE A 768 38.24 -2.66 -42.77
CA PHE A 768 39.70 -2.65 -42.68
C PHE A 768 40.27 -4.06 -42.92
N PRO A 769 40.40 -4.51 -44.19
CA PRO A 769 40.95 -5.84 -44.51
C PRO A 769 42.40 -6.08 -44.04
N GLN A 770 43.11 -5.01 -43.66
CA GLN A 770 44.47 -5.05 -43.13
C GLN A 770 44.53 -5.52 -41.66
N LEU A 771 43.39 -5.58 -40.95
CA LEU A 771 43.33 -6.11 -39.58
C LEU A 771 43.39 -7.65 -39.58
N ARG A 772 44.34 -8.20 -38.84
CA ARG A 772 44.45 -9.65 -38.60
C ARG A 772 43.32 -10.12 -37.66
N ASP A 773 42.76 -11.30 -37.93
CA ASP A 773 41.65 -11.83 -37.12
C ASP A 773 42.06 -12.10 -35.66
N GLU A 774 43.32 -12.47 -35.49
CA GLU A 774 44.02 -12.67 -34.22
C GLU A 774 44.11 -11.40 -33.37
N TYR A 775 44.07 -10.20 -33.97
CA TYR A 775 44.28 -8.93 -33.25
C TYR A 775 42.96 -8.26 -32.83
N ILE A 776 41.83 -8.98 -32.96
CA ILE A 776 40.50 -8.49 -32.60
C ILE A 776 39.91 -9.36 -31.47
N GLY A 777 39.96 -8.85 -30.25
CA GLY A 777 39.44 -9.49 -29.03
C GLY A 777 38.00 -9.11 -28.67
N ASN A 778 37.45 -9.73 -27.62
CA ASN A 778 36.13 -9.39 -27.10
C ASN A 778 36.21 -8.11 -26.24
N SER A 779 35.16 -7.28 -26.25
CA SER A 779 35.04 -6.06 -25.43
C SER A 779 34.14 -6.22 -24.19
N ARG A 780 33.70 -7.44 -23.88
CA ARG A 780 32.80 -7.76 -22.75
C ARG A 780 33.42 -8.66 -21.68
N ASP A 781 34.64 -9.12 -21.91
CA ASP A 781 35.42 -9.96 -20.99
C ASP A 781 36.89 -9.50 -21.00
N CYS A 782 37.75 -10.19 -20.25
CA CYS A 782 39.17 -9.85 -20.15
C CYS A 782 40.07 -10.56 -21.19
N SER A 783 39.53 -11.41 -22.07
CA SER A 783 40.30 -12.26 -22.99
C SER A 783 41.11 -11.49 -24.03
N PHE A 784 40.78 -10.21 -24.27
CA PHE A 784 41.58 -9.34 -25.13
C PHE A 784 42.99 -9.11 -24.58
N GLY A 785 43.20 -9.22 -23.27
CA GLY A 785 44.51 -9.08 -22.64
C GLY A 785 45.46 -10.17 -23.11
N ASP A 786 45.01 -11.42 -23.06
CA ASP A 786 45.78 -12.59 -23.51
C ASP A 786 46.08 -12.52 -25.01
N ILE A 787 45.12 -12.06 -25.81
CA ILE A 787 45.31 -11.82 -27.25
C ILE A 787 46.42 -10.81 -27.51
N VAL A 788 46.41 -9.66 -26.82
CA VAL A 788 47.44 -8.63 -26.98
C VAL A 788 48.79 -9.15 -26.49
N LEU A 789 48.85 -9.79 -25.32
CA LEU A 789 50.10 -10.31 -24.74
C LEU A 789 50.73 -11.40 -25.63
N ASN A 790 49.94 -12.37 -26.10
CA ASN A 790 50.41 -13.42 -27.01
C ASN A 790 50.91 -12.85 -28.34
N ALA A 791 50.22 -11.86 -28.90
CA ALA A 791 50.58 -11.24 -30.17
C ALA A 791 51.70 -10.18 -30.08
N THR A 792 52.12 -9.81 -28.86
CA THR A 792 53.17 -8.82 -28.60
C THR A 792 54.34 -9.39 -27.79
N ASN A 793 54.42 -10.71 -27.61
CA ASN A 793 55.42 -11.40 -26.76
C ASN A 793 55.51 -10.78 -25.35
N SER A 794 54.36 -10.48 -24.75
CA SER A 794 54.20 -9.83 -23.44
C SER A 794 54.75 -8.41 -23.31
N GLU A 795 55.17 -7.76 -24.41
CA GLU A 795 55.59 -6.35 -24.41
C GLU A 795 54.40 -5.37 -24.30
N GLY A 796 53.20 -5.80 -24.69
CA GLY A 796 52.00 -4.96 -24.68
C GLY A 796 51.92 -3.98 -25.85
N CYS A 797 51.10 -2.94 -25.70
CA CYS A 797 50.90 -1.87 -26.69
C CYS A 797 51.46 -0.54 -26.20
N ASP A 798 52.11 0.21 -27.09
CA ASP A 798 52.67 1.54 -26.82
C ASP A 798 51.58 2.56 -26.47
N ILE A 799 50.41 2.46 -27.11
CA ILE A 799 49.28 3.37 -26.92
C ILE A 799 47.99 2.57 -26.74
N VAL A 800 47.23 2.88 -25.69
CA VAL A 800 45.90 2.33 -25.44
C VAL A 800 44.85 3.44 -25.51
N LEU A 801 44.01 3.42 -26.54
CA LEU A 801 42.86 4.31 -26.68
C LEU A 801 41.64 3.70 -25.95
N SER A 802 41.45 4.15 -24.71
CA SER A 802 40.26 3.84 -23.91
C SER A 802 39.31 5.04 -23.87
N CYS A 803 38.02 4.80 -24.11
CA CYS A 803 37.00 5.83 -24.32
C CYS A 803 36.45 6.41 -23.00
N VAL A 804 37.24 7.24 -22.31
CA VAL A 804 36.80 8.03 -21.14
C VAL A 804 37.15 9.52 -21.35
N LYS A 805 36.30 10.43 -20.84
CA LYS A 805 36.19 11.85 -21.22
C LYS A 805 37.40 12.73 -20.86
N GLY A 806 37.64 13.77 -21.66
CA GLY A 806 38.53 14.91 -21.39
C GLY A 806 38.57 15.87 -22.58
N ASP A 807 38.86 17.16 -22.34
CA ASP A 807 38.70 18.25 -23.32
C ASP A 807 40.03 18.97 -23.60
N LEU A 808 40.25 19.43 -24.85
CA LEU A 808 41.32 20.40 -25.18
C LEU A 808 41.12 20.99 -26.59
N ARG A 809 41.09 22.33 -26.69
CA ARG A 809 41.03 23.10 -27.95
C ARG A 809 42.40 23.73 -28.26
N ASN A 810 42.80 23.69 -29.54
CA ASN A 810 43.53 24.74 -30.30
C ASN A 810 44.51 24.26 -31.40
N ASN A 811 44.86 22.96 -31.49
CA ASN A 811 45.77 22.45 -32.54
C ASN A 811 45.11 21.44 -33.52
N LEU A 812 43.78 21.40 -33.59
CA LEU A 812 43.03 20.33 -34.27
C LEU A 812 42.66 20.63 -35.73
N ARG A 813 42.64 21.90 -36.15
CA ARG A 813 42.17 22.34 -37.47
C ARG A 813 43.06 21.86 -38.62
N THR A 814 44.39 21.95 -38.45
CA THR A 814 45.39 21.62 -39.48
C THR A 814 45.44 20.12 -39.80
N LEU A 815 45.37 19.28 -38.76
CA LEU A 815 45.60 17.84 -38.87
C LEU A 815 44.44 17.09 -39.54
N VAL A 816 43.20 17.59 -39.39
CA VAL A 816 42.02 17.05 -40.07
C VAL A 816 42.09 17.35 -41.57
N SER A 817 42.48 18.58 -41.94
CA SER A 817 42.64 18.99 -43.36
C SER A 817 43.76 18.21 -44.06
N GLU A 818 44.92 18.01 -43.39
CA GLU A 818 46.00 17.14 -43.87
C GLU A 818 45.52 15.68 -44.08
N GLY A 819 44.68 15.17 -43.18
CA GLY A 819 44.18 13.79 -43.23
C GLY A 819 43.16 13.53 -44.33
N ILE A 820 42.35 14.55 -44.67
CA ILE A 820 41.44 14.51 -45.82
C ILE A 820 42.25 14.58 -47.13
N ALA A 821 43.21 15.50 -47.24
CA ALA A 821 44.07 15.61 -48.42
C ALA A 821 44.95 14.37 -48.65
N GLY A 822 45.40 13.71 -47.57
CA GLY A 822 46.17 12.46 -47.63
C GLY A 822 45.37 11.17 -47.83
N GLY A 823 44.03 11.22 -47.91
CA GLY A 823 43.18 10.06 -48.22
C GLY A 823 43.02 9.00 -47.11
N TYR A 824 43.50 9.29 -45.89
CA TYR A 824 43.39 8.40 -44.73
C TYR A 824 42.28 8.76 -43.72
N VAL A 825 41.64 9.91 -43.91
CA VAL A 825 40.32 10.22 -43.32
C VAL A 825 39.23 9.74 -44.26
N ARG A 826 38.26 8.96 -43.75
CA ARG A 826 37.17 8.36 -44.53
C ARG A 826 35.83 8.47 -43.81
N PRO A 827 34.69 8.63 -44.52
CA PRO A 827 33.37 8.56 -43.92
C PRO A 827 33.14 7.26 -43.15
N LEU A 828 32.42 7.35 -42.04
CA LEU A 828 32.12 6.19 -41.18
C LEU A 828 30.78 5.54 -41.58
N SER A 829 30.59 4.28 -41.19
CA SER A 829 29.26 3.65 -41.32
C SER A 829 28.22 4.41 -40.49
N ARG A 830 26.96 4.42 -40.91
CA ARG A 830 25.89 5.20 -40.26
C ARG A 830 24.54 4.50 -40.24
N VAL A 831 23.68 4.96 -39.34
CA VAL A 831 22.24 4.69 -39.31
C VAL A 831 21.54 6.04 -39.13
N THR A 832 20.59 6.35 -40.02
CA THR A 832 19.95 7.67 -40.10
C THR A 832 18.47 7.54 -39.81
N TYR A 833 17.95 8.44 -38.98
CA TYR A 833 16.52 8.51 -38.59
C TYR A 833 15.92 9.87 -38.98
N GLY A 834 14.61 9.90 -39.22
CA GLY A 834 13.85 11.15 -39.37
C GLY A 834 13.59 11.84 -38.03
N PRO A 835 13.04 13.07 -38.03
CA PRO A 835 12.78 13.83 -36.81
C PRO A 835 11.86 13.08 -35.83
N ASP A 836 10.79 12.47 -36.35
CA ASP A 836 9.78 11.75 -35.56
C ASP A 836 10.32 10.48 -34.90
N ASP A 837 11.39 9.91 -35.45
CA ASP A 837 12.06 8.71 -34.95
C ASP A 837 13.19 9.00 -33.95
N ALA A 838 13.42 10.26 -33.57
CA ALA A 838 14.48 10.62 -32.62
C ALA A 838 14.51 9.79 -31.33
N PRO A 839 13.38 9.43 -30.68
CA PRO A 839 13.39 8.53 -29.52
C PRO A 839 13.96 7.13 -29.81
N ARG A 840 13.80 6.62 -31.04
CA ARG A 840 14.38 5.33 -31.46
C ARG A 840 15.90 5.45 -31.65
N ALA A 841 16.37 6.57 -32.22
CA ALA A 841 17.80 6.86 -32.36
C ALA A 841 18.53 6.87 -31.00
N PHE A 842 17.98 7.57 -29.99
CA PHE A 842 18.53 7.60 -28.64
C PHE A 842 18.54 6.21 -27.97
N ARG A 843 17.47 5.42 -28.11
CA ARG A 843 17.41 4.04 -27.58
C ARG A 843 18.43 3.11 -28.23
N LEU A 844 18.62 3.19 -29.56
CA LEU A 844 19.61 2.39 -30.28
C LEU A 844 21.05 2.71 -29.84
N LEU A 845 21.32 4.00 -29.62
CA LEU A 845 22.62 4.48 -29.13
C LEU A 845 22.86 4.01 -27.69
N ALA A 846 21.87 4.18 -26.78
CA ALA A 846 21.94 3.70 -25.40
C ALA A 846 22.12 2.18 -25.27
N ALA A 847 21.43 1.39 -26.11
CA ALA A 847 21.58 -0.07 -26.13
C ALA A 847 22.91 -0.55 -26.75
N SER A 848 23.75 0.35 -27.29
CA SER A 848 25.01 0.01 -27.99
C SER A 848 24.86 -0.97 -29.17
N ARG A 849 23.65 -1.02 -29.77
CA ARG A 849 23.27 -1.92 -30.88
C ARG A 849 23.50 -1.32 -32.27
N HIS A 850 24.29 -0.25 -32.38
CA HIS A 850 24.62 0.44 -33.63
C HIS A 850 25.99 0.01 -34.20
N ARG A 851 26.27 0.39 -35.46
CA ARG A 851 27.56 0.24 -36.15
C ARG A 851 27.97 1.60 -36.75
N GLY A 852 29.02 2.23 -36.22
CA GLY A 852 29.41 3.60 -36.58
C GLY A 852 28.51 4.68 -35.99
N ARG A 853 28.09 5.68 -36.78
CA ARG A 853 27.34 6.87 -36.34
C ARG A 853 25.82 6.69 -36.36
N VAL A 854 25.14 7.43 -35.49
CA VAL A 854 23.68 7.60 -35.52
C VAL A 854 23.38 9.07 -35.82
N LEU A 855 22.61 9.33 -36.88
CA LEU A 855 22.32 10.66 -37.40
C LEU A 855 20.81 10.95 -37.37
N LEU A 856 20.46 12.22 -37.22
CA LEU A 856 19.10 12.74 -37.46
C LEU A 856 19.11 13.59 -38.75
N ARG A 857 18.21 13.28 -39.68
CA ARG A 857 17.93 14.13 -40.86
C ARG A 857 16.86 15.14 -40.46
N LEU A 858 17.17 16.44 -40.53
CA LEU A 858 16.31 17.46 -39.92
C LEU A 858 15.33 18.14 -40.89
N SER A 859 15.72 18.49 -42.13
CA SER A 859 14.81 19.12 -43.11
C SER A 859 15.33 19.09 -44.56
N ASP A 860 14.42 19.09 -45.54
CA ASP A 860 14.65 19.77 -46.83
C ASP A 860 14.38 21.28 -46.66
N PRO A 861 14.94 22.18 -47.48
CA PRO A 861 15.11 23.57 -47.10
C PRO A 861 13.81 24.40 -47.19
N GLN A 862 13.29 24.86 -46.04
CA GLN A 862 12.74 26.22 -45.85
C GLN A 862 12.86 26.67 -44.37
N PRO A 863 13.22 27.93 -44.09
CA PRO A 863 13.37 28.43 -42.72
C PRO A 863 12.17 29.25 -42.23
N GLN A 864 11.77 29.08 -40.96
CA GLN A 864 11.52 30.18 -40.01
C GLN A 864 11.07 29.66 -38.64
N VAL A 865 11.83 29.97 -37.59
CA VAL A 865 11.36 30.00 -36.18
C VAL A 865 12.06 31.17 -35.49
N GLN A 866 11.31 31.98 -34.73
CA GLN A 866 11.87 32.90 -33.75
C GLN A 866 11.32 32.59 -32.36
N SER A 867 12.20 32.42 -31.39
CA SER A 867 11.90 32.42 -29.96
C SER A 867 12.45 33.69 -29.31
N ARG A 868 11.70 34.36 -28.42
CA ARG A 868 12.26 35.35 -27.49
C ARG A 868 11.58 35.29 -26.12
N LEU A 869 12.35 34.96 -25.08
CA LEU A 869 12.00 35.26 -23.69
C LEU A 869 12.38 36.70 -23.36
N TRP A 870 11.52 37.41 -22.63
CA TRP A 870 11.72 38.82 -22.28
C TRP A 870 11.94 38.99 -20.77
N LYS A 871 13.20 39.17 -20.34
CA LYS A 871 13.54 40.10 -19.22
C LYS A 871 15.03 40.37 -18.98
N ASN A 872 15.94 39.46 -19.31
CA ASN A 872 17.40 39.70 -19.16
C ASN A 872 17.99 40.59 -20.28
N LEU A 873 17.15 41.36 -21.00
CA LEU A 873 17.45 42.02 -22.28
C LEU A 873 17.06 43.52 -22.32
N GLY A 874 16.83 44.16 -21.17
CA GLY A 874 16.59 45.62 -21.11
C GLY A 874 15.20 46.08 -21.55
N VAL A 875 14.15 45.33 -21.21
CA VAL A 875 12.75 45.71 -21.49
C VAL A 875 12.31 46.84 -20.55
N LYS A 876 11.93 48.00 -21.11
CA LYS A 876 11.28 49.10 -20.39
C LYS A 876 9.96 48.63 -19.77
N VAL A 877 9.70 49.02 -18.52
CA VAL A 877 8.41 48.86 -17.84
C VAL A 877 7.97 50.24 -17.35
N GLU A 878 6.80 50.69 -17.77
CA GLU A 878 6.19 51.94 -17.33
C GLU A 878 4.93 51.60 -16.53
N ALA A 879 4.80 52.16 -15.33
CA ALA A 879 3.70 51.89 -14.42
C ALA A 879 2.85 53.15 -14.25
N SER A 880 1.56 53.05 -14.59
CA SER A 880 0.58 54.12 -14.41
C SER A 880 -0.37 53.79 -13.26
N PHE A 881 -0.70 54.79 -12.44
CA PHE A 881 -1.55 54.64 -11.26
C PHE A 881 -2.78 55.54 -11.39
N GLY A 882 -3.77 55.08 -12.17
CA GLY A 882 -5.03 55.78 -12.42
C GLY A 882 -6.24 54.96 -11.96
N LYS A 883 -7.29 55.65 -11.49
CA LYS A 883 -8.60 55.05 -11.18
C LYS A 883 -9.45 55.01 -12.46
N LEU A 884 -9.30 53.95 -13.26
CA LEU A 884 -10.01 53.78 -14.53
C LEU A 884 -11.50 53.46 -14.29
N PHE A 885 -12.36 54.49 -14.25
CA PHE A 885 -13.81 54.33 -14.10
C PHE A 885 -14.60 54.81 -15.33
N THR A 886 -13.96 55.56 -16.23
CA THR A 886 -14.61 56.12 -17.42
C THR A 886 -13.93 55.71 -18.72
N TYR A 887 -14.72 55.68 -19.79
CA TYR A 887 -14.26 55.29 -21.12
C TYR A 887 -13.14 56.20 -21.66
N GLU A 888 -13.20 57.50 -21.37
CA GLU A 888 -12.18 58.47 -21.83
C GLU A 888 -10.80 58.22 -21.20
N GLU A 889 -10.75 57.87 -19.91
CA GLU A 889 -9.50 57.52 -19.22
C GLU A 889 -8.88 56.24 -19.81
N ILE A 890 -9.71 55.23 -20.08
CA ILE A 890 -9.30 53.94 -20.67
C ILE A 890 -8.78 54.15 -22.11
N PHE A 891 -9.51 54.93 -22.91
CA PHE A 891 -9.14 55.26 -24.28
C PHE A 891 -7.82 56.02 -24.34
N THR A 892 -7.63 57.01 -23.47
CA THR A 892 -6.40 57.80 -23.37
C THR A 892 -5.20 56.91 -23.01
N LEU A 893 -5.36 56.02 -22.03
CA LEU A 893 -4.29 55.08 -21.62
C LEU A 893 -3.87 54.14 -22.76
N LEU A 894 -4.84 53.55 -23.46
CA LEU A 894 -4.56 52.65 -24.59
C LEU A 894 -3.91 53.41 -25.76
N ASN A 895 -4.32 54.66 -26.01
CA ASN A 895 -3.75 55.46 -27.10
C ASN A 895 -2.29 55.86 -26.80
N MET A 896 -2.00 56.33 -25.58
CA MET A 896 -0.62 56.59 -25.13
C MET A 896 0.27 55.34 -25.20
N ALA A 897 -0.26 54.17 -24.83
CA ALA A 897 0.48 52.92 -24.95
C ALA A 897 0.81 52.59 -26.42
N ASN A 898 -0.19 52.71 -27.31
CA ASN A 898 -0.08 52.37 -28.73
C ASN A 898 0.81 53.37 -29.52
N GLU A 899 0.83 54.64 -29.13
CA GLU A 899 1.77 55.65 -29.66
C GLU A 899 3.23 55.32 -29.35
N SER A 900 3.52 54.64 -28.23
CA SER A 900 4.88 54.24 -27.87
C SER A 900 5.38 53.04 -28.68
N LYS A 901 4.55 52.00 -28.80
CA LYS A 901 4.70 50.80 -29.65
C LYS A 901 3.32 50.12 -29.81
N PRO A 902 3.08 49.38 -30.91
CA PRO A 902 1.82 48.66 -31.10
C PRO A 902 1.50 47.72 -29.93
N VAL A 903 0.28 47.81 -29.40
CA VAL A 903 -0.16 46.97 -28.27
C VAL A 903 -0.50 45.57 -28.77
N GLU A 904 0.43 44.62 -28.62
CA GLU A 904 0.20 43.21 -28.98
C GLU A 904 -0.64 42.43 -27.95
N GLY A 905 -0.79 42.91 -26.70
CA GLY A 905 -1.54 42.18 -25.67
C GLY A 905 -2.12 43.04 -24.55
N ILE A 906 -3.37 42.76 -24.18
CA ILE A 906 -4.10 43.38 -23.05
C ILE A 906 -4.47 42.28 -22.05
N TYR A 907 -4.19 42.51 -20.76
CA TYR A 907 -4.45 41.56 -19.67
C TYR A 907 -5.18 42.30 -18.55
N VAL A 908 -6.44 41.93 -18.29
CA VAL A 908 -7.31 42.56 -17.29
C VAL A 908 -7.46 41.62 -16.09
N LEU A 909 -6.98 42.05 -14.93
CA LEU A 909 -7.11 41.32 -13.66
C LEU A 909 -8.30 41.91 -12.87
N ALA A 910 -9.44 41.21 -12.85
CA ALA A 910 -10.68 41.69 -12.23
C ALA A 910 -10.94 41.00 -10.88
N THR A 911 -10.71 41.73 -9.78
CA THR A 911 -10.95 41.28 -8.41
C THR A 911 -11.69 42.34 -7.59
N ASP A 912 -12.82 42.00 -6.98
CA ASP A 912 -13.49 42.86 -5.98
C ASP A 912 -13.27 42.34 -4.55
N LYS A 913 -13.42 43.23 -3.56
CA LYS A 913 -13.61 42.90 -2.15
C LYS A 913 -15.07 43.08 -1.69
N ASN A 914 -15.88 43.86 -2.41
CA ASN A 914 -17.19 44.35 -1.97
C ASN A 914 -18.38 43.81 -2.80
N SER A 915 -18.16 42.82 -3.66
CA SER A 915 -19.22 42.06 -4.40
C SER A 915 -20.14 42.90 -5.30
N ASN A 916 -19.61 43.93 -5.98
CA ASN A 916 -20.36 44.80 -6.89
C ASN A 916 -20.08 44.47 -8.38
N ASN A 917 -20.35 43.22 -8.77
CA ASN A 917 -19.97 42.62 -10.06
C ASN A 917 -20.47 43.35 -11.32
N MET A 918 -21.52 44.17 -11.19
CA MET A 918 -22.10 44.93 -12.32
C MET A 918 -21.17 46.05 -12.81
N GLU A 919 -20.43 46.68 -11.90
CA GLU A 919 -19.53 47.81 -12.19
C GLU A 919 -18.24 47.34 -12.89
N LEU A 920 -17.61 46.28 -12.37
CA LEU A 920 -16.46 45.64 -13.02
C LEU A 920 -16.80 45.11 -14.43
N THR A 921 -18.00 44.54 -14.60
CA THR A 921 -18.44 44.08 -15.93
C THR A 921 -18.59 45.25 -16.92
N SER A 922 -19.06 46.41 -16.45
CA SER A 922 -19.10 47.64 -17.27
C SER A 922 -17.70 48.09 -17.70
N ILE A 923 -16.74 48.13 -16.78
CA ILE A 923 -15.35 48.54 -17.05
C ILE A 923 -14.68 47.58 -18.07
N VAL A 924 -14.85 46.27 -17.93
CA VAL A 924 -14.30 45.29 -18.90
C VAL A 924 -14.89 45.48 -20.30
N ASN A 925 -16.20 45.77 -20.41
CA ASN A 925 -16.83 46.06 -21.70
C ASN A 925 -16.32 47.39 -22.32
N GLN A 926 -16.02 48.40 -21.49
CA GLN A 926 -15.41 49.66 -21.95
C GLN A 926 -13.97 49.46 -22.45
N ILE A 927 -13.19 48.59 -21.79
CA ILE A 927 -11.84 48.20 -22.26
C ILE A 927 -11.91 47.45 -23.59
N ASP A 928 -12.87 46.52 -23.77
CA ASP A 928 -13.10 45.85 -25.06
C ASP A 928 -13.40 46.89 -26.16
N ALA A 929 -14.40 47.74 -25.96
CA ALA A 929 -14.80 48.76 -26.92
C ALA A 929 -13.65 49.72 -27.30
N ALA A 930 -12.87 50.20 -26.33
CA ALA A 930 -11.72 51.07 -26.58
C ALA A 930 -10.59 50.31 -27.32
N SER A 931 -10.32 49.06 -26.94
CA SER A 931 -9.25 48.26 -27.56
C SER A 931 -9.48 47.96 -29.04
N ARG A 932 -10.74 47.78 -29.46
CA ARG A 932 -11.12 47.56 -30.88
C ARG A 932 -10.81 48.76 -31.77
N ILE A 933 -10.90 49.97 -31.22
CA ILE A 933 -10.65 51.22 -31.96
C ILE A 933 -9.15 51.56 -31.96
N VAL A 934 -8.46 51.32 -30.84
CA VAL A 934 -7.09 51.83 -30.62
C VAL A 934 -6.00 50.79 -30.95
N CYS A 935 -6.28 49.48 -30.84
CA CYS A 935 -5.25 48.43 -30.86
C CYS A 935 -5.43 47.44 -32.03
N PRO A 936 -5.17 47.82 -33.30
CA PRO A 936 -5.41 46.98 -34.49
C PRO A 936 -4.46 45.79 -34.64
N LEU A 937 -3.35 45.73 -33.91
CA LEU A 937 -2.36 44.64 -33.93
C LEU A 937 -2.43 43.75 -32.67
N LEU A 938 -3.54 43.81 -31.93
CA LEU A 938 -3.75 43.03 -30.73
C LEU A 938 -3.77 41.52 -31.07
N ARG A 939 -2.96 40.73 -30.36
CA ARG A 939 -2.87 39.26 -30.48
C ARG A 939 -3.42 38.54 -29.25
N TYR A 940 -3.45 39.22 -28.10
CA TYR A 940 -3.90 38.65 -26.83
C TYR A 940 -4.84 39.62 -26.12
N PHE A 941 -6.04 39.18 -25.75
CA PHE A 941 -6.93 39.91 -24.84
C PHE A 941 -7.39 38.92 -23.78
N THR A 942 -6.89 39.05 -22.55
CA THR A 942 -7.16 38.08 -21.49
C THR A 942 -7.85 38.75 -20.32
N VAL A 943 -9.00 38.24 -19.88
CA VAL A 943 -9.64 38.64 -18.64
C VAL A 943 -9.46 37.52 -17.61
N VAL A 944 -8.89 37.84 -16.45
CA VAL A 944 -8.68 36.90 -15.35
C VAL A 944 -9.54 37.33 -14.18
N SER A 945 -10.38 36.44 -13.66
CA SER A 945 -11.19 36.71 -12.46
C SER A 945 -11.32 35.49 -11.56
N ILE A 946 -11.59 35.74 -10.28
CA ILE A 946 -11.87 34.70 -9.28
C ILE A 946 -13.38 34.35 -9.28
N GLU A 947 -14.23 35.27 -9.74
CA GLU A 947 -15.68 35.07 -9.78
C GLU A 947 -16.16 34.64 -11.18
N LYS A 948 -17.11 33.71 -11.21
CA LYS A 948 -17.66 33.20 -12.47
C LYS A 948 -18.49 34.29 -13.16
N ASN A 949 -18.25 34.45 -14.46
CA ASN A 949 -18.93 35.33 -15.43
C ASN A 949 -18.41 36.77 -15.61
N ILE A 950 -17.44 37.28 -14.81
CA ILE A 950 -16.88 38.62 -15.07
C ILE A 950 -16.08 38.61 -16.38
N GLY A 951 -16.38 39.54 -17.29
CA GLY A 951 -15.74 39.66 -18.61
C GLY A 951 -16.14 38.61 -19.65
N ALA A 952 -16.86 37.55 -19.27
CA ALA A 952 -17.24 36.46 -20.17
C ALA A 952 -18.00 36.96 -21.41
N ARG A 953 -18.88 37.96 -21.27
CA ARG A 953 -19.65 38.56 -22.38
C ARG A 953 -18.76 39.32 -23.38
N ALA A 954 -17.76 40.06 -22.90
CA ALA A 954 -16.80 40.74 -23.77
C ALA A 954 -15.94 39.72 -24.55
N CYS A 955 -15.38 38.73 -23.85
CA CYS A 955 -14.60 37.67 -24.48
C CYS A 955 -15.41 36.85 -25.51
N LEU A 956 -16.69 36.55 -25.21
CA LEU A 956 -17.59 35.90 -26.17
C LEU A 956 -17.87 36.78 -27.40
N SER A 957 -18.10 38.09 -27.23
CA SER A 957 -18.30 38.99 -28.36
C SER A 957 -17.05 39.06 -29.25
N ARG A 958 -15.88 39.26 -28.66
CA ARG A 958 -14.60 39.28 -29.39
C ARG A 958 -14.37 37.96 -30.14
N SER A 959 -14.64 36.82 -29.50
CA SER A 959 -14.51 35.50 -30.14
C SER A 959 -15.51 35.30 -31.29
N PHE A 960 -16.72 35.87 -31.22
CA PHE A 960 -17.69 35.86 -32.32
C PHE A 960 -17.19 36.68 -33.51
N ASP A 961 -16.59 37.83 -33.23
CA ASP A 961 -15.98 38.73 -34.23
C ASP A 961 -14.61 38.23 -34.75
N ARG A 962 -14.17 37.04 -34.33
CA ARG A 962 -12.84 36.43 -34.60
C ARG A 962 -11.64 37.25 -34.11
N GLU A 963 -11.85 38.13 -33.15
CA GLU A 963 -10.79 38.85 -32.45
C GLU A 963 -10.23 38.02 -31.28
N PRO A 964 -8.96 38.23 -30.87
CA PRO A 964 -8.39 37.46 -29.76
C PRO A 964 -9.14 37.74 -28.46
N ALA A 965 -9.43 36.68 -27.72
CA ALA A 965 -10.09 36.70 -26.42
C ALA A 965 -9.85 35.42 -25.62
N ILE A 966 -9.52 35.55 -24.33
CA ILE A 966 -9.37 34.45 -23.37
C ILE A 966 -10.02 34.90 -22.05
N ALA A 967 -10.87 34.07 -21.46
CA ALA A 967 -11.45 34.30 -20.13
C ALA A 967 -10.98 33.20 -19.17
N LEU A 968 -10.20 33.57 -18.15
CA LEU A 968 -9.64 32.65 -17.16
C LEU A 968 -10.36 32.82 -15.81
N SER A 969 -11.01 31.76 -15.34
CA SER A 969 -11.64 31.71 -14.01
C SER A 969 -10.73 30.97 -13.04
N LEU A 970 -10.09 31.70 -12.12
CA LEU A 970 -9.19 31.12 -11.13
C LEU A 970 -9.97 30.67 -9.89
N PRO A 971 -9.72 29.45 -9.36
CA PRO A 971 -10.26 29.05 -8.06
C PRO A 971 -9.72 29.95 -6.93
N ASP A 972 -10.49 30.11 -5.85
CA ASP A 972 -10.26 31.05 -4.76
C ASP A 972 -8.80 31.07 -4.26
N ILE A 973 -8.06 32.10 -4.70
CA ILE A 973 -6.63 32.27 -4.48
C ILE A 973 -6.30 32.36 -2.97
N LYS A 974 -7.25 32.78 -2.13
CA LYS A 974 -7.05 32.82 -0.66
C LYS A 974 -6.90 31.42 -0.06
N LYS A 975 -7.58 30.40 -0.60
CA LYS A 975 -7.41 29.01 -0.16
C LYS A 975 -6.07 28.43 -0.59
N LEU A 976 -5.57 28.80 -1.77
CA LEU A 976 -4.24 28.39 -2.26
C LEU A 976 -3.11 28.97 -1.40
N TRP A 977 -3.21 30.23 -0.97
CA TRP A 977 -2.18 30.88 -0.15
C TRP A 977 -2.04 30.27 1.26
N PHE A 978 -3.16 29.87 1.88
CA PHE A 978 -3.13 29.27 3.23
C PHE A 978 -2.91 27.75 3.26
N SER A 979 -3.26 27.01 2.19
CA SER A 979 -3.11 25.55 2.17
C SER A 979 -1.72 25.05 1.78
N TYR A 980 -0.86 25.87 1.15
CA TYR A 980 0.46 25.46 0.67
C TYR A 980 1.54 26.49 1.04
N GLY A 981 2.21 26.25 2.17
CA GLY A 981 3.42 26.99 2.52
C GLY A 981 4.52 26.82 1.47
N ASN A 982 4.97 27.94 0.91
CA ASN A 982 6.24 28.11 0.18
C ASN A 982 6.61 27.08 -0.92
N SER A 983 5.63 26.49 -1.62
CA SER A 983 5.91 25.73 -2.85
C SER A 983 4.85 25.92 -3.93
N LEU A 984 5.10 26.88 -4.83
CA LEU A 984 4.45 26.96 -6.13
C LEU A 984 5.06 25.90 -7.07
N PRO A 985 4.28 24.98 -7.67
CA PRO A 985 4.77 24.12 -8.73
C PRO A 985 5.07 24.94 -9.99
N THR A 986 6.25 24.74 -10.59
CA THR A 986 6.65 25.33 -11.88
C THR A 986 5.96 24.65 -13.08
N LYS A 987 4.67 24.37 -12.97
CA LYS A 987 3.81 23.88 -14.06
C LYS A 987 2.72 24.90 -14.38
N PHE A 988 3.12 25.93 -15.12
CA PHE A 988 2.24 26.74 -15.94
C PHE A 988 2.79 26.73 -17.37
N TRP A 989 2.54 25.65 -18.12
CA TRP A 989 2.59 25.61 -19.59
C TRP A 989 1.44 24.72 -20.07
N ALA A 990 0.57 25.28 -20.92
CA ALA A 990 -0.40 24.60 -21.79
C ALA A 990 -1.34 23.54 -21.16
N THR A 991 -2.32 23.97 -20.36
CA THR A 991 -3.56 23.21 -20.10
C THR A 991 -4.75 24.17 -19.96
N ASP A 992 -5.35 24.58 -21.08
CA ASP A 992 -6.67 25.27 -21.10
C ASP A 992 -7.35 25.18 -22.49
N TYR A 993 -7.17 24.05 -23.19
CA TYR A 993 -7.98 23.71 -24.37
C TYR A 993 -9.14 22.75 -24.01
N GLU A 994 -9.08 22.08 -22.84
CA GLU A 994 -10.07 21.08 -22.41
C GLU A 994 -11.23 21.67 -21.57
N GLU A 995 -11.04 22.72 -20.77
CA GLU A 995 -12.18 23.35 -20.05
C GLU A 995 -13.15 24.07 -21.00
N ALA A 996 -12.65 24.57 -22.15
CA ALA A 996 -13.51 25.03 -23.25
C ALA A 996 -14.39 23.91 -23.83
N LEU A 997 -13.92 22.65 -23.81
CA LEU A 997 -14.69 21.48 -24.24
C LEU A 997 -15.87 21.18 -23.30
N GLN A 998 -15.69 21.34 -21.99
CA GLN A 998 -16.77 21.12 -21.02
C GLN A 998 -17.91 22.15 -21.14
N TYR A 999 -17.61 23.39 -21.53
CA TYR A 999 -18.65 24.37 -21.87
C TYR A 999 -19.42 23.99 -23.14
N LYS A 1000 -18.76 23.36 -24.12
CA LYS A 1000 -19.36 22.84 -25.36
C LYS A 1000 -20.37 21.72 -25.08
N GLN A 1001 -20.02 20.76 -24.20
CA GLN A 1001 -20.95 19.71 -23.75
C GLN A 1001 -22.17 20.26 -23.00
N LYS A 1002 -21.99 21.34 -22.23
CA LYS A 1002 -23.09 21.96 -21.47
C LYS A 1002 -24.09 22.70 -22.37
N TYR A 1003 -23.63 23.24 -23.50
CA TYR A 1003 -24.51 23.84 -24.52
C TYR A 1003 -25.22 22.78 -25.38
N LEU A 1004 -24.54 21.68 -25.74
CA LEU A 1004 -25.15 20.53 -26.43
C LEU A 1004 -26.34 19.93 -25.65
N ASN A 1005 -26.25 19.88 -24.32
CA ASN A 1005 -27.36 19.47 -23.45
C ASN A 1005 -28.43 20.56 -23.21
N GLY A 1006 -28.17 21.81 -23.61
CA GLY A 1006 -28.99 22.99 -23.32
C GLY A 1006 -29.83 23.51 -24.48
N SER A 1007 -29.42 23.29 -25.73
CA SER A 1007 -30.10 23.83 -26.92
C SER A 1007 -30.42 22.75 -27.97
N GLY A 1008 -31.72 22.49 -28.18
CA GLY A 1008 -32.27 21.92 -29.42
C GLY A 1008 -32.36 20.39 -29.54
N LEU A 1009 -31.42 19.62 -28.99
CA LEU A 1009 -31.34 18.17 -29.28
C LEU A 1009 -32.43 17.28 -28.67
N LYS A 1010 -33.24 17.79 -27.72
CA LYS A 1010 -34.35 17.03 -27.11
C LYS A 1010 -35.45 16.64 -28.10
N ASN A 1011 -35.61 17.36 -29.22
CA ASN A 1011 -36.71 17.13 -30.15
C ASN A 1011 -36.45 16.01 -31.19
N ILE A 1012 -35.23 15.47 -31.30
CA ILE A 1012 -34.94 14.37 -32.25
C ILE A 1012 -35.50 13.02 -31.75
N TYR A 1013 -35.72 12.87 -30.44
CA TYR A 1013 -36.21 11.62 -29.88
C TYR A 1013 -37.71 11.37 -30.13
N ASP A 1014 -38.51 12.42 -30.33
CA ASP A 1014 -39.97 12.33 -30.56
C ASP A 1014 -40.39 12.24 -32.05
N CYS A 1015 -39.47 12.37 -33.00
CA CYS A 1015 -39.77 12.27 -34.43
C CYS A 1015 -39.87 10.81 -34.93
N LYS A 1016 -40.74 10.56 -35.92
CA LYS A 1016 -40.96 9.25 -36.55
C LYS A 1016 -39.72 8.80 -37.34
N GLY A 1017 -39.50 7.48 -37.41
CA GLY A 1017 -38.19 6.87 -37.76
C GLY A 1017 -37.60 7.19 -39.14
N ASP A 1018 -38.41 7.63 -40.10
CA ASP A 1018 -38.00 7.87 -41.49
C ASP A 1018 -37.76 9.37 -41.83
N THR A 1019 -37.87 10.27 -40.85
CA THR A 1019 -37.55 11.70 -41.05
C THR A 1019 -36.03 11.90 -41.18
N THR A 1020 -35.60 12.64 -42.20
CA THR A 1020 -34.16 12.95 -42.41
C THR A 1020 -33.72 14.19 -41.63
N LEU A 1021 -32.41 14.35 -41.41
CA LEU A 1021 -31.87 15.55 -40.76
C LEU A 1021 -32.11 16.84 -41.60
N LYS A 1022 -32.26 16.70 -42.92
CA LYS A 1022 -32.67 17.75 -43.86
C LYS A 1022 -34.10 18.24 -43.62
N ASP A 1023 -35.04 17.34 -43.36
CA ASP A 1023 -36.45 17.67 -43.09
C ASP A 1023 -36.63 18.45 -41.78
N LEU A 1024 -35.76 18.20 -40.81
CA LEU A 1024 -35.74 18.89 -39.51
C LEU A 1024 -35.11 20.29 -39.56
N ARG A 1025 -34.62 20.74 -40.73
CA ARG A 1025 -33.98 22.05 -40.96
C ARG A 1025 -32.84 22.34 -39.97
N VAL A 1026 -32.01 21.33 -39.70
CA VAL A 1026 -30.84 21.45 -38.81
C VAL A 1026 -29.82 22.42 -39.41
N GLU A 1027 -29.34 23.37 -38.61
CA GLU A 1027 -28.37 24.39 -39.05
C GLU A 1027 -27.00 23.79 -39.36
N ASN A 1028 -26.28 24.36 -40.34
CA ASN A 1028 -25.02 23.84 -40.87
C ASN A 1028 -23.92 23.65 -39.79
N GLU A 1029 -23.94 24.44 -38.72
CA GLU A 1029 -22.98 24.33 -37.62
C GLU A 1029 -23.15 23.01 -36.83
N VAL A 1030 -24.38 22.49 -36.72
CA VAL A 1030 -24.68 21.23 -36.04
C VAL A 1030 -24.30 20.03 -36.89
N LEU A 1031 -24.44 20.11 -38.22
CA LEU A 1031 -24.03 19.06 -39.16
C LEU A 1031 -22.52 18.82 -39.13
N TYR A 1032 -21.71 19.87 -39.01
CA TYR A 1032 -20.26 19.75 -38.82
C TYR A 1032 -19.87 19.06 -37.50
N ILE A 1033 -20.64 19.28 -36.42
CA ILE A 1033 -20.43 18.61 -35.13
C ILE A 1033 -20.75 17.11 -35.25
N ILE A 1034 -21.82 16.74 -35.95
CA ILE A 1034 -22.17 15.35 -36.24
C ILE A 1034 -21.10 14.68 -37.12
N LYS A 1035 -20.59 15.37 -38.15
CA LYS A 1035 -19.47 14.89 -38.99
C LYS A 1035 -18.22 14.58 -38.16
N SER A 1036 -17.82 15.50 -37.26
CA SER A 1036 -16.69 15.27 -36.34
C SER A 1036 -16.96 14.08 -35.41
N TYR A 1037 -18.14 14.00 -34.79
CA TYR A 1037 -18.47 12.91 -33.86
C TYR A 1037 -18.39 11.53 -34.53
N LEU A 1038 -18.99 11.36 -35.70
CA LEU A 1038 -18.93 10.10 -36.47
C LEU A 1038 -17.51 9.75 -36.90
N ASN A 1039 -16.72 10.74 -37.32
CA ASN A 1039 -15.35 10.55 -37.76
C ASN A 1039 -14.37 10.24 -36.63
N ASP A 1040 -14.51 10.93 -35.48
CA ASP A 1040 -13.55 10.88 -34.38
C ASP A 1040 -13.90 9.81 -33.34
N THR A 1041 -15.17 9.43 -33.23
CA THR A 1041 -15.69 8.49 -32.20
C THR A 1041 -16.12 7.15 -32.77
N VAL A 1042 -16.68 7.14 -33.99
CA VAL A 1042 -17.18 5.93 -34.67
C VAL A 1042 -16.29 5.53 -35.86
N ASN A 1043 -15.29 6.37 -36.19
CA ASN A 1043 -14.36 6.18 -37.31
C ASN A 1043 -15.03 6.04 -38.69
N VAL A 1044 -16.14 6.76 -38.89
CA VAL A 1044 -16.91 6.79 -40.15
C VAL A 1044 -16.90 8.21 -40.73
N THR A 1045 -16.23 8.39 -41.86
CA THR A 1045 -16.17 9.67 -42.60
C THR A 1045 -17.30 9.73 -43.64
N LEU A 1046 -18.18 10.73 -43.53
CA LEU A 1046 -19.26 11.01 -44.49
C LEU A 1046 -19.24 12.49 -44.90
N GLU A 1047 -19.70 12.80 -46.11
CA GLU A 1047 -19.86 14.20 -46.52
C GLU A 1047 -21.15 14.84 -45.99
N ILE A 1048 -21.17 16.17 -45.91
CA ILE A 1048 -22.26 16.91 -45.24
C ILE A 1048 -23.59 16.71 -45.97
N GLU A 1049 -23.52 16.54 -47.28
CA GLU A 1049 -24.66 16.23 -48.16
C GLU A 1049 -25.25 14.83 -47.83
N ASP A 1050 -24.41 13.84 -47.54
CA ASP A 1050 -24.85 12.50 -47.10
C ASP A 1050 -25.41 12.52 -45.67
N ILE A 1051 -24.80 13.31 -44.78
CA ILE A 1051 -25.23 13.45 -43.38
C ILE A 1051 -26.63 14.05 -43.29
N LEU A 1052 -26.98 14.98 -44.19
CA LEU A 1052 -28.33 15.55 -44.28
C LEU A 1052 -29.41 14.49 -44.60
N GLU A 1053 -29.06 13.44 -45.34
CA GLU A 1053 -30.00 12.37 -45.74
C GLU A 1053 -30.01 11.16 -44.78
N LEU A 1054 -29.25 11.22 -43.68
CA LEU A 1054 -29.31 10.21 -42.63
C LEU A 1054 -30.67 10.24 -41.91
N THR A 1055 -31.31 9.07 -41.83
CA THR A 1055 -32.47 8.83 -40.97
C THR A 1055 -32.04 8.23 -39.63
N LYS A 1056 -32.86 8.40 -38.60
CA LYS A 1056 -32.64 7.88 -37.24
C LYS A 1056 -32.34 6.37 -37.22
N ASN A 1057 -33.01 5.59 -38.07
CA ASN A 1057 -32.77 4.15 -38.20
C ASN A 1057 -31.38 3.81 -38.76
N LYS A 1058 -30.83 4.60 -39.70
CA LYS A 1058 -29.46 4.40 -40.22
C LYS A 1058 -28.40 4.75 -39.19
N ILE A 1059 -28.58 5.84 -38.44
CA ILE A 1059 -27.62 6.25 -37.39
C ILE A 1059 -27.53 5.17 -36.31
N ASN A 1060 -28.67 4.65 -35.82
CA ASN A 1060 -28.69 3.55 -34.86
C ASN A 1060 -28.04 2.25 -35.40
N GLN A 1061 -28.18 1.95 -36.71
CA GLN A 1061 -27.50 0.80 -37.31
C GLN A 1061 -25.97 0.98 -37.39
N ILE A 1062 -25.48 2.20 -37.61
CA ILE A 1062 -24.05 2.51 -37.61
C ILE A 1062 -23.46 2.34 -36.20
N GLU A 1063 -24.15 2.82 -35.16
CA GLU A 1063 -23.71 2.64 -33.76
C GLU A 1063 -23.78 1.18 -33.28
N LEU A 1064 -24.78 0.40 -33.73
CA LEU A 1064 -24.89 -1.03 -33.41
C LEU A 1064 -23.79 -1.86 -34.06
N ASN A 1065 -23.43 -1.57 -35.31
CA ASN A 1065 -22.35 -2.29 -36.01
C ASN A 1065 -20.95 -1.99 -35.44
N ALA A 1066 -20.75 -0.84 -34.80
CA ALA A 1066 -19.48 -0.47 -34.17
C ALA A 1066 -19.18 -1.22 -32.86
N ASN A 1067 -20.18 -1.83 -32.23
CA ASN A 1067 -20.07 -2.48 -30.92
C ASN A 1067 -20.16 -4.02 -30.99
N GLY A 1068 -20.07 -4.62 -32.18
CA GLY A 1068 -20.38 -6.03 -32.42
C GLY A 1068 -19.26 -6.88 -33.03
N GLU A 1069 -18.17 -7.12 -32.30
CA GLU A 1069 -17.29 -8.27 -32.58
C GLU A 1069 -16.99 -9.09 -31.30
N ASP A 1070 -17.61 -10.28 -31.21
CA ASP A 1070 -17.31 -11.30 -30.21
C ASP A 1070 -15.93 -11.94 -30.47
N PHE A 1071 -15.00 -11.80 -29.53
CA PHE A 1071 -13.73 -12.53 -29.57
C PHE A 1071 -13.94 -14.02 -29.28
N LYS A 1072 -13.73 -14.88 -30.27
CA LYS A 1072 -13.74 -16.34 -30.10
C LYS A 1072 -12.45 -16.87 -29.49
N ASP A 1073 -12.63 -17.69 -28.47
CA ASP A 1073 -11.58 -18.35 -27.69
C ASP A 1073 -10.77 -19.34 -28.54
N VAL A 1074 -9.46 -19.14 -28.67
CA VAL A 1074 -8.55 -20.04 -29.40
C VAL A 1074 -7.78 -20.90 -28.40
N LYS A 1075 -8.16 -22.19 -28.33
CA LYS A 1075 -7.51 -23.16 -27.45
C LYS A 1075 -6.03 -23.37 -27.78
N GLY A 1076 -5.13 -22.88 -26.93
CA GLY A 1076 -3.73 -23.28 -27.00
C GLY A 1076 -2.70 -22.40 -26.30
N LEU A 1077 -2.80 -22.21 -24.97
CA LEU A 1077 -1.66 -21.97 -24.07
C LEU A 1077 -2.14 -21.89 -22.60
N LYS A 1078 -2.20 -23.04 -21.91
CA LYS A 1078 -2.48 -23.09 -20.48
C LYS A 1078 -1.18 -22.96 -19.67
N THR A 1079 -1.12 -21.92 -18.84
CA THR A 1079 -0.42 -21.82 -17.55
C THR A 1079 1.07 -22.18 -17.46
N TYR A 1080 1.89 -21.18 -17.14
CA TYR A 1080 2.44 -21.05 -15.78
C TYR A 1080 2.69 -19.57 -15.44
N PHE A 1081 2.26 -19.13 -14.26
CA PHE A 1081 2.73 -17.91 -13.61
C PHE A 1081 3.71 -18.33 -12.49
N SER A 1082 4.86 -17.65 -12.39
CA SER A 1082 5.62 -17.63 -11.15
C SER A 1082 6.52 -16.39 -11.08
N TYR A 1083 6.15 -15.51 -10.14
CA TYR A 1083 7.01 -14.55 -9.45
C TYR A 1083 7.50 -13.28 -10.19
N VAL A 1084 7.44 -12.18 -9.45
CA VAL A 1084 8.13 -10.92 -9.71
C VAL A 1084 9.29 -10.88 -8.72
N ASP A 1085 10.50 -10.59 -9.19
CA ASP A 1085 11.55 -10.03 -8.34
C ASP A 1085 11.90 -8.63 -8.83
N SER A 1086 12.26 -7.76 -7.89
CA SER A 1086 12.49 -6.33 -8.09
C SER A 1086 13.90 -5.88 -7.67
N ASP A 1087 14.85 -6.80 -7.50
CA ASP A 1087 16.24 -6.51 -7.12
C ASP A 1087 17.32 -7.26 -7.97
N GLU A 1088 17.25 -7.17 -9.31
CA GLU A 1088 18.34 -7.63 -10.22
C GLU A 1088 19.12 -6.49 -10.93
N LEU A 1089 19.11 -5.27 -10.37
CA LEU A 1089 19.99 -4.16 -10.83
C LEU A 1089 20.83 -3.53 -9.71
N ARG A 1090 20.99 -4.22 -8.57
CA ARG A 1090 21.89 -3.85 -7.47
C ARG A 1090 22.47 -5.10 -6.78
N GLY A 1091 23.76 -5.04 -6.44
CA GLY A 1091 24.51 -6.11 -5.76
C GLY A 1091 25.52 -6.78 -6.72
N THR A 1092 26.78 -6.33 -6.80
CA THR A 1092 27.90 -6.62 -5.89
C THR A 1092 28.24 -8.10 -5.69
N THR A 1093 29.36 -8.53 -6.28
CA THR A 1093 30.25 -9.51 -5.66
C THR A 1093 31.68 -9.34 -6.19
N ASP A 1094 32.64 -9.30 -5.26
CA ASP A 1094 34.08 -9.36 -5.52
C ASP A 1094 34.57 -10.81 -5.67
N LEU A 1095 35.83 -10.94 -6.13
CA LEU A 1095 36.86 -12.00 -5.91
C LEU A 1095 37.56 -12.41 -7.23
N MET A 1096 38.82 -12.90 -7.26
CA MET A 1096 40.07 -12.53 -6.56
C MET A 1096 41.21 -13.44 -7.09
N LEU A 1097 42.37 -12.86 -7.48
CA LEU A 1097 43.72 -13.51 -7.49
C LEU A 1097 43.94 -14.74 -8.44
N LEU A 1098 45.14 -15.17 -8.85
CA LEU A 1098 46.55 -14.79 -8.58
C LEU A 1098 47.44 -15.14 -9.82
N ASP A 1099 48.72 -14.73 -9.84
CA ASP A 1099 49.59 -14.74 -11.02
C ASP A 1099 50.49 -16.01 -11.15
N THR A 1100 51.05 -16.27 -12.34
CA THR A 1100 52.36 -16.93 -12.52
C THR A 1100 53.00 -16.46 -13.84
N LEU A 1101 53.91 -15.47 -13.87
CA LEU A 1101 55.37 -15.49 -13.60
C LEU A 1101 56.26 -16.19 -14.66
N VAL A 1102 57.48 -15.64 -14.85
CA VAL A 1102 58.66 -16.15 -15.59
C VAL A 1102 58.67 -15.87 -17.13
N ASN A 1103 59.68 -15.23 -17.75
CA ASN A 1103 60.78 -14.37 -17.24
C ASN A 1103 61.64 -13.72 -18.37
N LEU A 1104 62.41 -12.70 -17.96
CA LEU A 1104 63.81 -12.38 -18.36
C LEU A 1104 64.20 -11.83 -19.77
N VAL A 1105 65.04 -10.78 -19.68
CA VAL A 1105 66.32 -10.55 -20.41
C VAL A 1105 66.28 -9.86 -21.80
N VAL A 1106 67.09 -8.82 -22.11
CA VAL A 1106 67.94 -7.88 -21.30
C VAL A 1106 68.54 -6.78 -22.22
N ARG A 1107 69.07 -5.65 -21.67
CA ARG A 1107 69.88 -4.57 -22.36
C ARG A 1107 69.08 -3.75 -23.41
N ASN A 1108 69.42 -2.54 -23.89
CA ASN A 1108 70.37 -1.43 -23.59
C ASN A 1108 69.94 -0.20 -24.48
N GLN A 1109 70.32 1.08 -24.32
CA GLN A 1109 71.06 1.87 -23.31
C GLN A 1109 70.83 3.40 -23.59
N ASN A 1110 71.39 4.29 -22.75
CA ASN A 1110 71.83 5.67 -23.05
C ASN A 1110 70.85 6.71 -23.66
N SER A 1111 70.35 7.60 -22.79
CA SER A 1111 70.60 9.09 -22.77
C SER A 1111 71.24 9.76 -24.01
N PRO A 1112 70.89 11.02 -24.36
CA PRO A 1112 70.69 12.14 -23.41
C PRO A 1112 69.23 12.45 -23.07
#